data_AF-A0A661ZD64-F1
#
_entry.id   AF-A0A661ZD64-F1
#
_cell.length_a   1.000
_cell.length_b   1.000
_cell.length_c   1.000
_cell.angle_alpha   90.00
_cell.angle_beta   90.00
_cell.angle_gamma   90.00
#
_symmetry.space_group_name_H-M   'P 1'
#
loop_
_entity.id
_entity.type
_entity.pdbx_description
1 polymer ?
#
loop_
_entity_poly.entity_id
_entity_poly.type
_entity_poly.pdbx_seq_one_letter_code
_entity_poly.pdbx_strand_id
1 'polypeptide(L)'
;MLKRTNQICYFQRLLLVFLLFPTFSLASDYYWIGGSGAWSNINHWAQTSGGIVLHNTPPTASDDVHFDVNSFSTSGQIVSVNAENAVCRNLDWTGASFQPIFNSDGSENLRLFGSLTLIEDLSFNYNGTITFESAETGNTIFMAGHSFLNHIYFEGIGGGWELLDELIVESIIYFNYGLLETNNNTISCVNFYSSNPNERTLILGSSHIFVEGSWTLNGVNLNFQSGTSIIETGYSFSNIEGGIISYNTVILNGNSASVQNNSSYAFYDTLSFENSGSLNGNCSINYLEFINNGTVNDSDTIKYALFGSCGPNNINGNHIIDTAIFNCNGTISGQNTIQYCTIEEEARVINANSIEYLYAGDSAFILGNNNIGYSFFKKMVYFRENNTIEYAYLNCDGDFGGENTFDTLIFTPGYQYIFEFDKTQTINDSLAIAGNCEKPIWLKSSYNGKRATISKTTGNVFGAHLSLRDIEASGSIPFNALQTVNLGNNANWLIDELTPTDLYWVNGQGMWTDPSHWDISSGGPGGHCPPTELDNVYFDGSSFTSSNQIVNIDIRNAVCHNMDWTGANSPIFDGNDTLNLKVYGSMKLIEDMDFNFKGETHFEDTIGGQTIESGKNTFYNNVRFQGTLGGWTLTDKINCIDTILHDRGSLSTNGE
;
A
#
# COMPACT_ATOMS: atom_id res chain seq x y z
N MET A 1 89.28 -10.53 -32.89
CA MET A 1 87.82 -10.74 -32.83
C MET A 1 87.44 -11.51 -34.11
N LEU A 2 87.29 -12.85 -34.17
CA LEU A 2 86.33 -13.74 -33.45
C LEU A 2 84.93 -13.10 -33.50
N LYS A 3 83.87 -13.65 -34.10
CA LYS A 3 83.38 -15.03 -34.34
C LYS A 3 82.35 -14.98 -35.50
N ARG A 4 82.30 -15.97 -36.42
CA ARG A 4 81.37 -17.15 -36.48
C ARG A 4 79.88 -16.75 -36.37
N THR A 5 78.94 -17.23 -37.20
CA THR A 5 78.60 -18.66 -37.43
C THR A 5 77.64 -18.86 -38.64
N ASN A 6 78.04 -19.71 -39.60
CA ASN A 6 77.37 -20.85 -40.28
C ASN A 6 75.82 -20.90 -40.43
N GLN A 7 75.27 -21.05 -41.64
CA GLN A 7 75.14 -22.30 -42.49
C GLN A 7 74.12 -23.29 -41.86
N ILE A 8 73.20 -24.03 -42.54
CA ILE A 8 72.96 -24.43 -43.93
C ILE A 8 71.69 -25.35 -43.95
N CYS A 9 71.13 -25.55 -45.15
CA CYS A 9 70.35 -26.71 -45.65
C CYS A 9 68.82 -26.78 -45.52
N TYR A 10 68.21 -26.56 -46.69
CA TYR A 10 67.03 -27.22 -47.22
C TYR A 10 67.27 -28.74 -47.43
N PHE A 11 66.37 -29.61 -46.95
CA PHE A 11 65.91 -30.81 -47.68
C PHE A 11 64.65 -31.43 -47.02
N GLN A 12 63.65 -31.71 -47.87
CA GLN A 12 62.51 -32.64 -47.75
C GLN A 12 61.94 -33.05 -46.37
N ARG A 13 60.63 -32.76 -46.17
CA ARG A 13 59.68 -33.72 -45.56
C ARG A 13 58.32 -33.63 -46.24
N LEU A 14 57.93 -34.74 -46.86
CA LEU A 14 56.56 -35.09 -47.25
C LEU A 14 55.71 -35.15 -45.98
N LEU A 15 54.75 -34.22 -45.82
CA LEU A 15 53.81 -34.25 -44.71
C LEU A 15 52.60 -35.10 -45.11
N LEU A 16 52.46 -36.25 -44.44
CA LEU A 16 51.29 -37.12 -44.51
C LEU A 16 50.12 -36.38 -43.84
N VAL A 17 49.20 -35.83 -44.63
CA VAL A 17 47.93 -35.28 -44.14
C VAL A 17 46.98 -36.46 -43.90
N PHE A 18 46.81 -36.86 -42.64
CA PHE A 18 45.71 -37.71 -42.23
C PHE A 18 44.42 -36.89 -42.37
N LEU A 19 43.69 -37.10 -43.47
CA LEU A 19 42.30 -36.69 -43.61
C LEU A 19 41.47 -37.48 -42.58
N LEU A 20 41.29 -36.90 -41.40
CA LEU A 20 40.19 -37.22 -40.51
C LEU A 20 38.92 -36.71 -41.21
N PHE A 21 38.32 -37.55 -42.06
CA PHE A 21 36.94 -37.36 -42.44
C PHE A 21 36.10 -37.53 -41.17
N PRO A 22 35.27 -36.56 -40.77
CA PRO A 22 34.21 -36.85 -39.81
C PRO A 22 33.34 -37.93 -40.44
N THR A 23 33.24 -39.08 -39.78
CA THR A 23 32.19 -40.05 -40.08
C THR A 23 30.87 -39.33 -39.80
N PHE A 24 30.16 -38.93 -40.85
CA PHE A 24 28.76 -38.58 -40.73
C PHE A 24 28.04 -39.84 -40.21
N SER A 25 27.66 -39.83 -38.94
CA SER A 25 26.65 -40.75 -38.42
C SER A 25 25.37 -40.46 -39.19
N LEU A 26 24.87 -41.43 -39.94
CA LEU A 26 23.54 -41.31 -40.55
C LEU A 26 22.53 -41.57 -39.43
N ALA A 27 21.57 -40.65 -39.28
CA ALA A 27 20.40 -40.87 -38.42
C ALA A 27 19.74 -42.20 -38.78
N SER A 28 19.53 -43.06 -37.78
CA SER A 28 18.88 -44.36 -37.96
C SER A 28 17.67 -44.49 -37.03
N ASP A 29 16.69 -45.29 -37.46
CA ASP A 29 15.52 -45.60 -36.64
C ASP A 29 15.82 -46.80 -35.73
N TYR A 30 15.46 -46.66 -34.46
CA TYR A 30 15.64 -47.64 -33.38
C TYR A 30 14.27 -48.04 -32.86
N TYR A 31 13.84 -49.27 -33.18
CA TYR A 31 12.56 -49.82 -32.74
C TYR A 31 12.77 -50.72 -31.52
N TRP A 32 12.06 -50.45 -30.42
CA TRP A 32 12.10 -51.31 -29.24
C TRP A 32 11.39 -52.64 -29.51
N ILE A 33 12.00 -53.76 -29.12
CA ILE A 33 11.41 -55.11 -29.25
C ILE A 33 11.64 -55.96 -27.99
N GLY A 34 10.90 -57.07 -27.87
CA GLY A 34 11.17 -58.11 -26.86
C GLY A 34 10.58 -57.84 -25.47
N GLY A 35 9.72 -56.83 -25.30
CA GLY A 35 9.03 -56.56 -24.05
C GLY A 35 9.91 -55.85 -23.02
N SER A 36 9.89 -56.32 -21.75
CA SER A 36 10.65 -55.66 -20.68
C SER A 36 12.15 -55.73 -20.88
N GLY A 37 12.86 -54.64 -20.60
CA GLY A 37 14.31 -54.59 -20.78
C GLY A 37 14.95 -53.26 -20.37
N ALA A 38 16.28 -53.30 -20.31
CA ALA A 38 17.12 -52.14 -20.02
C ALA A 38 17.49 -51.38 -21.30
N TRP A 39 17.42 -50.05 -21.31
CA TRP A 39 17.73 -49.19 -22.47
C TRP A 39 19.11 -49.50 -23.08
N SER A 40 20.10 -49.81 -22.24
CA SER A 40 21.46 -50.14 -22.70
C SER A 40 21.60 -51.52 -23.36
N ASN A 41 20.60 -52.40 -23.25
CA ASN A 41 20.65 -53.75 -23.82
C ASN A 41 20.30 -53.73 -25.31
N ILE A 42 21.32 -53.84 -26.16
CA ILE A 42 21.21 -53.82 -27.62
C ILE A 42 20.27 -54.90 -28.21
N ASN A 43 19.96 -55.95 -27.45
CA ASN A 43 19.01 -56.98 -27.91
C ASN A 43 17.56 -56.48 -27.99
N HIS A 44 17.27 -55.29 -27.46
CA HIS A 44 15.96 -54.64 -27.58
C HIS A 44 15.87 -53.64 -28.73
N TRP A 45 16.95 -53.37 -29.47
CA TRP A 45 16.98 -52.32 -30.50
C TRP A 45 17.07 -52.89 -31.91
N ALA A 46 15.94 -52.92 -32.63
CA ALA A 46 15.85 -53.39 -34.00
C ALA A 46 15.90 -52.24 -35.04
N GLN A 47 16.37 -52.55 -36.26
CA GLN A 47 16.42 -51.60 -37.38
C GLN A 47 15.06 -51.32 -38.03
N THR A 48 14.04 -52.12 -37.71
CA THR A 48 12.67 -52.00 -38.23
C THR A 48 11.70 -52.49 -37.17
N SER A 49 10.46 -52.00 -37.21
CA SER A 49 9.37 -52.44 -36.32
C SER A 49 9.22 -53.97 -36.32
N GLY A 50 9.31 -54.59 -35.14
CA GLY A 50 9.24 -56.05 -34.96
C GLY A 50 10.35 -56.86 -35.64
N GLY A 51 11.40 -56.20 -36.15
CA GLY A 51 12.46 -56.80 -36.94
C GLY A 51 13.41 -57.67 -36.11
N ILE A 52 14.13 -58.57 -36.79
CA ILE A 52 15.15 -59.45 -36.18
C ILE A 52 16.59 -58.94 -36.36
N VAL A 53 16.78 -57.89 -37.17
CA VAL A 53 18.09 -57.27 -37.38
C VAL A 53 18.28 -56.20 -36.32
N LEU A 54 19.27 -56.43 -35.45
CA LEU A 54 19.54 -55.59 -34.29
C LEU A 54 20.62 -54.57 -34.59
N HIS A 55 20.56 -53.45 -33.88
CA HIS A 55 21.66 -52.51 -33.78
C HIS A 55 22.77 -53.06 -32.87
N ASN A 56 24.02 -52.66 -33.13
CA ASN A 56 25.18 -53.10 -32.35
C ASN A 56 25.55 -52.14 -31.21
N THR A 57 24.87 -51.00 -31.13
CA THR A 57 25.04 -49.96 -30.12
C THR A 57 23.65 -49.46 -29.70
N PRO A 58 23.48 -48.98 -28.47
CA PRO A 58 22.29 -48.21 -28.10
C PRO A 58 22.12 -46.95 -28.99
N PRO A 59 20.93 -46.32 -28.99
CA PRO A 59 20.66 -45.10 -29.75
C PRO A 59 21.65 -43.96 -29.43
N THR A 60 21.91 -43.11 -30.41
CA THR A 60 22.74 -41.90 -30.29
C THR A 60 21.91 -40.62 -30.48
N ALA A 61 22.52 -39.46 -30.32
CA ALA A 61 21.88 -38.15 -30.50
C ALA A 61 21.31 -37.88 -31.91
N SER A 62 21.71 -38.66 -32.92
CA SER A 62 21.15 -38.54 -34.27
C SER A 62 20.00 -39.50 -34.55
N ASP A 63 19.72 -40.45 -33.66
CA ASP A 63 18.86 -41.60 -33.95
C ASP A 63 17.46 -41.43 -33.38
N ASP A 64 16.44 -41.85 -34.14
CA ASP A 64 15.05 -41.79 -33.72
C ASP A 64 14.66 -43.06 -32.99
N VAL A 65 14.03 -42.93 -31.83
CA VAL A 65 13.57 -44.06 -31.02
C VAL A 65 12.06 -44.18 -31.12
N HIS A 66 11.60 -45.39 -31.45
CA HIS A 66 10.20 -45.72 -31.61
C HIS A 66 9.78 -46.88 -30.69
N PHE A 67 8.70 -46.66 -29.95
CA PHE A 67 7.93 -47.69 -29.26
C PHE A 67 6.57 -47.81 -29.95
N ASP A 68 6.30 -48.98 -30.51
CA ASP A 68 5.12 -49.21 -31.36
C ASP A 68 4.36 -50.50 -30.99
N VAL A 69 3.42 -50.89 -31.85
CA VAL A 69 2.55 -52.06 -31.64
C VAL A 69 3.31 -53.37 -31.46
N ASN A 70 4.55 -53.45 -31.97
CA ASN A 70 5.41 -54.63 -31.89
C ASN A 70 6.42 -54.58 -30.73
N SER A 71 6.44 -53.50 -29.94
CA SER A 71 7.39 -53.34 -28.82
C SER A 71 7.06 -54.20 -27.60
N PHE A 72 5.77 -54.42 -27.33
CA PHE A 72 5.28 -55.11 -26.13
C PHE A 72 4.29 -56.21 -26.49
N SER A 73 4.18 -57.21 -25.62
CA SER A 73 3.33 -58.40 -25.82
C SER A 73 2.37 -58.68 -24.67
N THR A 74 2.58 -58.04 -23.52
CA THR A 74 1.75 -58.19 -22.31
C THR A 74 1.69 -56.87 -21.54
N SER A 75 0.60 -56.66 -20.79
CA SER A 75 0.38 -55.43 -20.02
C SER A 75 1.49 -55.14 -19.01
N GLY A 76 1.92 -53.88 -18.89
CA GLY A 76 2.82 -53.42 -17.83
C GLY A 76 4.29 -53.83 -18.00
N GLN A 77 4.71 -54.17 -19.22
CA GLN A 77 6.14 -54.40 -19.51
C GLN A 77 6.95 -53.11 -19.35
N ILE A 78 8.19 -53.25 -18.88
CA ILE A 78 8.98 -52.13 -18.36
C ILE A 78 10.19 -51.85 -19.26
N VAL A 79 10.35 -50.59 -19.66
CA VAL A 79 11.57 -50.07 -20.26
C VAL A 79 12.32 -49.30 -19.19
N SER A 80 13.44 -49.85 -18.72
CA SER A 80 14.27 -49.21 -17.70
C SER A 80 15.44 -48.45 -18.31
N VAL A 81 15.46 -47.14 -18.09
CA VAL A 81 16.60 -46.29 -18.44
C VAL A 81 17.67 -46.48 -17.37
N ASN A 82 18.69 -47.27 -17.70
CA ASN A 82 19.77 -47.66 -16.80
C ASN A 82 21.15 -47.15 -17.24
N ALA A 83 21.17 -46.26 -18.24
CA ALA A 83 22.40 -45.68 -18.78
C ALA A 83 22.52 -44.23 -18.31
N GLU A 84 23.70 -43.85 -17.83
CA GLU A 84 23.99 -42.47 -17.38
C GLU A 84 23.81 -41.41 -18.48
N ASN A 85 23.86 -41.83 -19.76
CA ASN A 85 23.67 -40.98 -20.92
C ASN A 85 22.72 -41.64 -21.94
N ALA A 86 21.50 -42.00 -21.53
CA ALA A 86 20.48 -42.37 -22.50
C ALA A 86 20.20 -41.17 -23.40
N VAL A 87 20.23 -41.39 -24.71
CA VAL A 87 20.15 -40.31 -25.70
C VAL A 87 19.39 -40.77 -26.92
N CYS A 88 18.63 -39.86 -27.53
CA CYS A 88 18.05 -40.02 -28.85
C CYS A 88 17.78 -38.65 -29.48
N ARG A 89 17.51 -38.63 -30.78
CA ARG A 89 16.93 -37.48 -31.47
C ARG A 89 15.46 -37.38 -31.10
N ASN A 90 14.60 -38.17 -31.73
CA ASN A 90 13.18 -38.23 -31.39
C ASN A 90 12.89 -39.39 -30.43
N LEU A 91 11.97 -39.18 -29.49
CA LEU A 91 11.39 -40.24 -28.65
C LEU A 91 9.89 -40.32 -28.92
N ASP A 92 9.47 -41.36 -29.64
CA ASP A 92 8.11 -41.52 -30.14
C ASP A 92 7.48 -42.81 -29.61
N TRP A 93 6.40 -42.67 -28.84
CA TRP A 93 5.60 -43.77 -28.30
C TRP A 93 4.35 -44.09 -29.15
N THR A 94 4.21 -43.47 -30.31
CA THR A 94 3.03 -43.61 -31.15
C THR A 94 2.80 -45.07 -31.54
N GLY A 95 1.60 -45.57 -31.22
CA GLY A 95 1.19 -46.92 -31.56
C GLY A 95 1.65 -48.00 -30.57
N ALA A 96 2.42 -47.66 -29.53
CA ALA A 96 2.67 -48.57 -28.42
C ALA A 96 1.35 -49.00 -27.78
N SER A 97 1.30 -50.26 -27.36
CA SER A 97 0.12 -50.85 -26.73
C SER A 97 0.54 -51.63 -25.47
N PHE A 98 -0.45 -52.17 -24.74
CA PHE A 98 -0.22 -52.93 -23.51
C PHE A 98 0.31 -52.12 -22.31
N GLN A 99 -0.08 -50.84 -22.21
CA GLN A 99 0.22 -50.00 -21.04
C GLN A 99 1.66 -50.13 -20.54
N PRO A 100 2.66 -49.86 -21.38
CA PRO A 100 4.05 -50.02 -21.00
C PRO A 100 4.43 -49.06 -19.88
N ILE A 101 5.47 -49.40 -19.13
CA ILE A 101 6.02 -48.56 -18.07
C ILE A 101 7.37 -48.05 -18.56
N PHE A 102 7.54 -46.73 -18.61
CA PHE A 102 8.85 -46.10 -18.82
C PHE A 102 9.36 -45.61 -17.48
N ASN A 103 10.48 -46.17 -17.01
CA ASN A 103 11.04 -45.84 -15.70
C ASN A 103 12.56 -45.62 -15.76
N SER A 104 13.09 -44.98 -14.72
CA SER A 104 14.52 -44.98 -14.39
C SER A 104 14.72 -45.59 -13.00
N ASP A 105 15.88 -46.23 -12.78
CA ASP A 105 16.23 -46.84 -11.48
C ASP A 105 16.81 -45.80 -10.49
N GLY A 106 17.06 -44.57 -10.94
CA GLY A 106 17.62 -43.45 -10.16
C GLY A 106 17.83 -42.17 -10.98
N SER A 107 18.99 -41.52 -10.77
CA SER A 107 19.39 -40.22 -11.33
C SER A 107 19.92 -40.28 -12.77
N GLU A 108 19.59 -41.33 -13.54
CA GLU A 108 20.01 -41.44 -14.94
C GLU A 108 19.32 -40.35 -15.78
N ASN A 109 20.09 -39.66 -16.64
CA ASN A 109 19.56 -38.56 -17.45
C ASN A 109 19.18 -39.05 -18.85
N LEU A 110 18.09 -38.50 -19.39
CA LEU A 110 17.67 -38.69 -20.78
C LEU A 110 17.88 -37.39 -21.55
N ARG A 111 18.66 -37.47 -22.63
CA ARG A 111 19.01 -36.33 -23.48
C ARG A 111 18.28 -36.45 -24.82
N LEU A 112 17.48 -35.44 -25.17
CA LEU A 112 16.64 -35.39 -26.36
C LEU A 112 17.13 -34.33 -27.34
N PHE A 113 17.50 -34.74 -28.54
CA PHE A 113 17.98 -33.85 -29.61
C PHE A 113 16.89 -33.52 -30.65
N GLY A 114 15.65 -33.86 -30.36
CA GLY A 114 14.50 -33.72 -31.24
C GLY A 114 13.18 -33.65 -30.47
N SER A 115 12.14 -34.22 -31.06
CA SER A 115 10.76 -34.20 -30.56
C SER A 115 10.46 -35.31 -29.56
N LEU A 116 9.55 -35.03 -28.62
CA LEU A 116 9.00 -35.99 -27.66
C LEU A 116 7.51 -36.19 -27.95
N THR A 117 7.09 -37.44 -28.15
CA THR A 117 5.68 -37.80 -28.32
C THR A 117 5.32 -38.96 -27.40
N LEU A 118 4.55 -38.68 -26.36
CA LEU A 118 4.00 -39.68 -25.44
C LEU A 118 2.60 -40.12 -25.87
N ILE A 119 2.09 -41.18 -25.23
CA ILE A 119 0.71 -41.66 -25.40
C ILE A 119 0.01 -41.75 -24.05
N GLU A 120 -1.31 -41.60 -24.02
CA GLU A 120 -2.12 -41.62 -22.79
C GLU A 120 -1.95 -42.95 -22.02
N ASP A 121 -1.88 -44.08 -22.74
CA ASP A 121 -1.75 -45.42 -22.15
C ASP A 121 -0.37 -45.70 -21.52
N LEU A 122 0.62 -44.82 -21.68
CA LEU A 122 1.96 -44.98 -21.09
C LEU A 122 1.91 -44.76 -19.57
N SER A 123 2.53 -45.63 -18.78
CA SER A 123 2.83 -45.33 -17.38
C SER A 123 4.19 -44.64 -17.31
N PHE A 124 4.21 -43.31 -17.37
CA PHE A 124 5.43 -42.50 -17.36
C PHE A 124 5.95 -42.27 -15.93
N ASN A 125 6.81 -43.16 -15.43
CA ASN A 125 7.40 -43.13 -14.09
C ASN A 125 8.90 -42.79 -14.14
N TYR A 126 9.26 -41.79 -14.95
CA TYR A 126 10.64 -41.38 -15.14
C TYR A 126 11.08 -40.39 -14.05
N ASN A 127 12.04 -40.80 -13.20
CA ASN A 127 12.54 -39.98 -12.08
C ASN A 127 13.85 -39.24 -12.42
N GLY A 128 14.43 -39.51 -13.58
CA GLY A 128 15.65 -38.87 -14.07
C GLY A 128 15.41 -37.44 -14.57
N THR A 129 16.50 -36.72 -14.82
CA THR A 129 16.44 -35.41 -15.50
C THR A 129 16.25 -35.61 -17.00
N ILE A 130 15.45 -34.74 -17.62
CA ILE A 130 15.33 -34.68 -19.08
C ILE A 130 15.93 -33.39 -19.61
N THR A 131 16.86 -33.52 -20.55
CA THR A 131 17.55 -32.38 -21.17
C THR A 131 17.23 -32.33 -22.67
N PHE A 132 16.66 -31.23 -23.11
CA PHE A 132 16.36 -30.90 -24.50
C PHE A 132 17.55 -30.14 -25.12
N GLU A 133 18.25 -30.73 -26.08
CA GLU A 133 19.58 -30.30 -26.57
C GLU A 133 19.69 -30.15 -28.10
N SER A 134 18.58 -30.21 -28.81
CA SER A 134 18.55 -30.00 -30.27
C SER A 134 19.18 -28.67 -30.67
N ALA A 135 19.90 -28.67 -31.79
CA ALA A 135 20.30 -27.46 -32.51
C ALA A 135 19.32 -27.11 -33.65
N GLU A 136 18.25 -27.89 -33.82
CA GLU A 136 17.22 -27.69 -34.84
C GLU A 136 15.98 -27.05 -34.24
N THR A 137 15.26 -26.26 -35.05
CA THR A 137 13.98 -25.65 -34.68
C THR A 137 12.82 -26.48 -35.22
N GLY A 138 11.61 -26.28 -34.68
CA GLY A 138 10.42 -27.03 -35.08
C GLY A 138 10.29 -28.41 -34.43
N ASN A 139 11.05 -28.69 -33.37
CA ASN A 139 10.80 -29.87 -32.55
C ASN A 139 9.53 -29.67 -31.74
N THR A 140 8.86 -30.76 -31.39
CA THR A 140 7.61 -30.71 -30.64
C THR A 140 7.68 -31.48 -29.33
N ILE A 141 6.89 -31.07 -28.35
CA ILE A 141 6.66 -31.80 -27.10
C ILE A 141 5.16 -32.09 -27.00
N PHE A 142 4.82 -33.37 -26.93
CA PHE A 142 3.46 -33.85 -26.64
C PHE A 142 3.50 -34.80 -25.44
N MET A 143 2.90 -34.37 -24.33
CA MET A 143 2.97 -35.03 -23.03
C MET A 143 1.85 -36.05 -22.81
N ALA A 144 0.76 -35.98 -23.58
CA ALA A 144 -0.39 -36.87 -23.48
C ALA A 144 -0.95 -37.00 -22.04
N GLY A 145 -0.94 -35.89 -21.30
CA GLY A 145 -1.44 -35.82 -19.92
C GLY A 145 -0.46 -36.29 -18.83
N HIS A 146 0.80 -36.56 -19.17
CA HIS A 146 1.85 -36.95 -18.21
C HIS A 146 2.64 -35.75 -17.66
N SER A 147 3.29 -35.96 -16.52
CA SER A 147 4.14 -34.97 -15.86
C SER A 147 5.61 -35.42 -15.80
N PHE A 148 6.55 -34.48 -15.85
CA PHE A 148 7.93 -34.73 -15.46
C PHE A 148 8.08 -34.64 -13.93
N LEU A 149 8.64 -35.68 -13.30
CA LEU A 149 8.78 -35.76 -11.84
C LEU A 149 10.02 -35.04 -11.30
N ASN A 150 10.96 -34.67 -12.17
CA ASN A 150 12.24 -34.05 -11.81
C ASN A 150 12.49 -32.82 -12.70
N HIS A 151 13.65 -32.19 -12.52
CA HIS A 151 14.06 -31.04 -13.33
C HIS A 151 14.07 -31.38 -14.82
N ILE A 152 13.71 -30.38 -15.62
CA ILE A 152 13.98 -30.39 -17.06
C ILE A 152 14.87 -29.22 -17.45
N TYR A 153 15.66 -29.41 -18.49
CA TYR A 153 16.60 -28.43 -19.00
C TYR A 153 16.41 -28.23 -20.49
N PHE A 154 16.30 -26.98 -20.92
CA PHE A 154 16.41 -26.59 -22.32
C PHE A 154 17.80 -26.00 -22.57
N GLU A 155 18.63 -26.78 -23.24
CA GLU A 155 20.06 -26.51 -23.52
C GLU A 155 20.35 -26.46 -25.04
N GLY A 156 19.32 -26.45 -25.87
CA GLY A 156 19.42 -26.45 -27.33
C GLY A 156 19.94 -25.13 -27.91
N ILE A 157 21.24 -25.01 -28.13
CA ILE A 157 21.85 -23.81 -28.74
C ILE A 157 21.38 -23.68 -30.20
N GLY A 158 20.57 -22.66 -30.49
CA GLY A 158 19.98 -22.41 -31.81
C GLY A 158 18.79 -23.31 -32.16
N GLY A 159 18.45 -24.29 -31.32
CA GLY A 159 17.28 -25.14 -31.48
C GLY A 159 16.01 -24.56 -30.85
N GLY A 160 14.90 -25.26 -30.99
CA GLY A 160 13.64 -24.84 -30.41
C GLY A 160 12.58 -25.94 -30.31
N TRP A 161 11.69 -25.77 -29.33
CA TRP A 161 10.56 -26.65 -29.05
C TRP A 161 9.23 -25.90 -29.01
N GLU A 162 8.23 -26.52 -29.61
CA GLU A 162 6.83 -26.12 -29.61
C GLU A 162 6.01 -27.09 -28.77
N LEU A 163 5.24 -26.59 -27.80
CA LEU A 163 4.31 -27.43 -27.06
C LEU A 163 3.09 -27.75 -27.92
N LEU A 164 2.64 -29.00 -27.88
CA LEU A 164 1.41 -29.45 -28.54
C LEU A 164 0.24 -29.62 -27.55
N ASP A 165 0.56 -29.77 -26.27
CA ASP A 165 -0.37 -29.87 -25.15
C ASP A 165 0.25 -29.29 -23.86
N GLU A 166 -0.43 -29.47 -22.72
CA GLU A 166 0.02 -29.00 -21.42
C GLU A 166 1.35 -29.64 -21.00
N LEU A 167 2.26 -28.81 -20.46
CA LEU A 167 3.52 -29.26 -19.88
C LEU A 167 3.47 -29.13 -18.35
N ILE A 168 3.48 -30.27 -17.65
CA ILE A 168 3.54 -30.33 -16.19
C ILE A 168 4.91 -30.81 -15.75
N VAL A 169 5.55 -30.05 -14.85
CA VAL A 169 6.84 -30.39 -14.24
C VAL A 169 6.70 -30.25 -12.73
N GLU A 170 6.74 -31.35 -11.99
CA GLU A 170 6.63 -31.39 -10.52
C GLU A 170 7.88 -30.83 -9.80
N SER A 171 8.69 -30.04 -10.52
CA SER A 171 9.98 -29.53 -10.10
C SER A 171 10.36 -28.27 -10.89
N ILE A 172 11.65 -28.08 -11.19
CA ILE A 172 12.20 -26.88 -11.82
C ILE A 172 12.32 -27.04 -13.34
N ILE A 173 11.90 -26.01 -14.08
CA ILE A 173 12.23 -25.82 -15.49
C ILE A 173 13.44 -24.88 -15.58
N TYR A 174 14.53 -25.36 -16.17
CA TYR A 174 15.69 -24.53 -16.52
C TYR A 174 15.67 -24.22 -18.03
N PHE A 175 15.39 -22.97 -18.38
CA PHE A 175 15.41 -22.50 -19.77
C PHE A 175 16.70 -21.73 -20.04
N ASN A 176 17.72 -22.43 -20.54
CA ASN A 176 19.08 -21.92 -20.63
C ASN A 176 19.49 -21.50 -22.06
N TYR A 177 18.94 -22.11 -23.10
CA TYR A 177 19.20 -21.78 -24.51
C TYR A 177 17.98 -22.05 -25.39
N GLY A 178 17.96 -21.44 -26.57
CA GLY A 178 17.08 -21.83 -27.67
C GLY A 178 15.71 -21.17 -27.63
N LEU A 179 14.75 -21.75 -28.34
CA LEU A 179 13.36 -21.29 -28.41
C LEU A 179 12.43 -22.23 -27.64
N LEU A 180 11.54 -21.66 -26.83
CA LEU A 180 10.38 -22.35 -26.27
C LEU A 180 9.12 -21.57 -26.65
N GLU A 181 8.26 -22.20 -27.45
CA GLU A 181 6.94 -21.66 -27.81
C GLU A 181 5.85 -22.54 -27.21
N THR A 182 5.02 -21.92 -26.40
CA THR A 182 3.95 -22.61 -25.65
C THR A 182 2.74 -22.95 -26.51
N ASN A 183 2.57 -22.30 -27.67
CA ASN A 183 1.40 -22.45 -28.53
C ASN A 183 0.05 -22.32 -27.79
N ASN A 184 -0.01 -21.45 -26.78
CA ASN A 184 -1.18 -21.22 -25.92
C ASN A 184 -1.51 -22.37 -24.95
N ASN A 185 -0.63 -23.37 -24.79
CA ASN A 185 -0.77 -24.43 -23.80
C ASN A 185 -0.27 -23.99 -22.42
N THR A 186 -0.86 -24.58 -21.38
CA THR A 186 -0.47 -24.34 -19.99
C THR A 186 0.92 -24.90 -19.70
N ILE A 187 1.69 -24.19 -18.89
CA ILE A 187 2.89 -24.72 -18.22
C ILE A 187 2.63 -24.68 -16.71
N SER A 188 2.81 -25.80 -16.03
CA SER A 188 2.76 -25.89 -14.57
C SER A 188 4.11 -26.35 -14.03
N CYS A 189 4.72 -25.60 -13.12
CA CYS A 189 5.96 -26.02 -12.46
C CYS A 189 6.14 -25.50 -11.03
N VAL A 190 7.13 -26.04 -10.31
CA VAL A 190 7.52 -25.50 -9.00
C VAL A 190 8.34 -24.22 -9.19
N ASN A 191 9.34 -24.22 -10.06
CA ASN A 191 10.08 -23.00 -10.40
C ASN A 191 10.37 -22.92 -11.90
N PHE A 192 10.39 -21.71 -12.44
CA PHE A 192 10.84 -21.45 -13.80
C PHE A 192 12.06 -20.53 -13.76
N TYR A 193 13.21 -21.05 -14.17
CA TYR A 193 14.47 -20.33 -14.17
C TYR A 193 15.03 -20.16 -15.57
N SER A 194 15.14 -18.92 -15.98
CA SER A 194 15.90 -18.50 -17.15
C SER A 194 16.86 -17.39 -16.72
N SER A 195 17.84 -17.76 -15.89
CA SER A 195 18.71 -16.81 -15.18
C SER A 195 20.02 -16.47 -15.88
N ASN A 196 20.37 -17.18 -16.95
CA ASN A 196 21.66 -17.04 -17.65
C ASN A 196 21.56 -16.03 -18.80
N PRO A 197 22.65 -15.31 -19.17
CA PRO A 197 22.61 -14.27 -20.21
C PRO A 197 22.67 -14.82 -21.65
N ASN A 198 22.22 -16.05 -21.87
CA ASN A 198 22.33 -16.77 -23.13
C ASN A 198 21.25 -16.35 -24.15
N GLU A 199 21.46 -16.66 -25.43
CA GLU A 199 20.44 -16.47 -26.47
C GLU A 199 19.23 -17.39 -26.24
N ARG A 200 18.09 -16.76 -25.96
CA ARG A 200 16.85 -17.42 -25.56
C ARG A 200 15.65 -16.71 -26.18
N THR A 201 14.69 -17.47 -26.68
CA THR A 201 13.40 -16.95 -27.17
C THR A 201 12.27 -17.66 -26.45
N LEU A 202 11.41 -16.92 -25.75
CA LEU A 202 10.27 -17.47 -25.02
C LEU A 202 8.99 -16.82 -25.52
N ILE A 203 8.08 -17.62 -26.08
CA ILE A 203 6.82 -17.17 -26.70
C ILE A 203 5.64 -17.81 -25.96
N LEU A 204 4.85 -16.97 -25.28
CA LEU A 204 3.77 -17.42 -24.40
C LEU A 204 2.36 -17.36 -25.02
N GLY A 205 2.16 -16.65 -26.13
CA GLY A 205 0.82 -16.54 -26.75
C GLY A 205 -0.25 -16.10 -25.75
N SER A 206 -1.30 -16.90 -25.57
CA SER A 206 -2.34 -16.73 -24.54
C SER A 206 -2.26 -17.76 -23.41
N SER A 207 -1.09 -18.37 -23.17
CA SER A 207 -0.91 -19.40 -22.17
C SER A 207 -1.15 -18.93 -20.73
N HIS A 208 -1.56 -19.85 -19.88
CA HIS A 208 -1.46 -19.72 -18.43
C HIS A 208 -0.19 -20.42 -17.95
N ILE A 209 0.68 -19.69 -17.27
CA ILE A 209 1.91 -20.21 -16.69
C ILE A 209 1.73 -20.21 -15.17
N PHE A 210 1.61 -21.40 -14.59
CA PHE A 210 1.44 -21.59 -13.16
C PHE A 210 2.78 -22.01 -12.52
N VAL A 211 3.27 -21.19 -11.60
CA VAL A 211 4.53 -21.42 -10.90
C VAL A 211 4.31 -21.39 -9.39
N GLU A 212 4.40 -22.54 -8.71
CA GLU A 212 4.17 -22.60 -7.25
C GLU A 212 5.18 -21.73 -6.47
N GLY A 213 6.43 -21.74 -6.92
CA GLY A 213 7.58 -21.11 -6.29
C GLY A 213 7.94 -19.77 -6.91
N SER A 214 9.01 -19.79 -7.71
CA SER A 214 9.68 -18.61 -8.23
C SER A 214 9.76 -18.59 -9.76
N TRP A 215 9.42 -17.44 -10.33
CA TRP A 215 9.67 -17.09 -11.73
C TRP A 215 10.86 -16.15 -11.82
N THR A 216 11.92 -16.54 -12.55
CA THR A 216 13.10 -15.70 -12.75
C THR A 216 13.49 -15.60 -14.21
N LEU A 217 13.51 -14.39 -14.76
CA LEU A 217 14.03 -14.10 -16.10
C LEU A 217 15.22 -13.14 -16.05
N ASN A 218 16.30 -13.53 -16.72
CA ASN A 218 17.40 -12.66 -17.09
C ASN A 218 17.07 -11.97 -18.42
N GLY A 219 17.13 -10.64 -18.50
CA GLY A 219 16.80 -9.90 -19.72
C GLY A 219 17.90 -9.82 -20.78
N VAL A 220 19.13 -10.24 -20.47
CA VAL A 220 20.24 -10.28 -21.44
C VAL A 220 20.02 -11.36 -22.49
N ASN A 221 20.10 -10.98 -23.78
CA ASN A 221 19.93 -11.87 -24.94
C ASN A 221 18.60 -12.65 -24.94
N LEU A 222 17.57 -12.11 -24.28
CA LEU A 222 16.23 -12.67 -24.23
C LEU A 222 15.32 -12.00 -25.25
N ASN A 223 14.73 -12.78 -26.15
CA ASN A 223 13.58 -12.39 -26.95
C ASN A 223 12.29 -12.92 -26.29
N PHE A 224 11.67 -12.11 -25.44
CA PHE A 224 10.48 -12.49 -24.70
C PHE A 224 9.21 -11.92 -25.35
N GLN A 225 8.25 -12.80 -25.63
CA GLN A 225 6.96 -12.45 -26.20
C GLN A 225 5.84 -13.00 -25.31
N SER A 226 5.34 -12.17 -24.41
CA SER A 226 4.27 -12.54 -23.47
C SER A 226 2.89 -12.67 -24.12
N GLY A 227 2.62 -11.97 -25.22
CA GLY A 227 1.28 -11.99 -25.85
C GLY A 227 0.19 -11.51 -24.89
N THR A 228 -0.82 -12.35 -24.65
CA THR A 228 -1.88 -12.16 -23.65
C THR A 228 -1.79 -13.20 -22.53
N SER A 229 -0.60 -13.70 -22.23
CA SER A 229 -0.38 -14.73 -21.21
C SER A 229 -0.74 -14.24 -19.81
N ILE A 230 -1.13 -15.18 -18.95
CA ILE A 230 -1.24 -14.98 -17.50
C ILE A 230 -0.08 -15.74 -16.86
N ILE A 231 0.73 -15.07 -16.05
CA ILE A 231 1.75 -15.73 -15.23
C ILE A 231 1.32 -15.62 -13.77
N GLU A 232 1.09 -16.77 -13.16
CA GLU A 232 0.67 -16.90 -11.77
C GLU A 232 1.83 -17.48 -10.96
N THR A 233 2.22 -16.80 -9.89
CA THR A 233 3.37 -17.19 -9.06
C THR A 233 3.03 -17.20 -7.58
N GLY A 234 3.64 -18.10 -6.82
CA GLY A 234 3.50 -18.11 -5.36
C GLY A 234 4.31 -17.01 -4.69
N TYR A 235 5.64 -17.11 -4.67
CA TYR A 235 6.46 -16.35 -3.72
C TYR A 235 7.27 -15.22 -4.35
N SER A 236 7.98 -15.49 -5.44
CA SER A 236 8.96 -14.56 -6.01
C SER A 236 8.80 -14.42 -7.51
N PHE A 237 8.70 -13.19 -7.97
CA PHE A 237 8.70 -12.83 -9.38
C PHE A 237 9.89 -11.89 -9.65
N SER A 238 10.89 -12.37 -10.38
CA SER A 238 12.16 -11.67 -10.52
C SER A 238 12.58 -11.46 -11.96
N ASN A 239 12.86 -10.22 -12.30
CA ASN A 239 13.56 -9.83 -13.53
C ASN A 239 14.96 -9.40 -13.14
N ILE A 240 15.98 -10.09 -13.64
CA ILE A 240 17.37 -9.80 -13.35
C ILE A 240 18.08 -9.34 -14.62
N GLU A 241 19.06 -8.46 -14.49
CA GLU A 241 20.05 -8.11 -15.52
C GLU A 241 19.50 -7.76 -16.92
N GLY A 242 19.64 -6.51 -17.33
CA GLY A 242 19.43 -6.08 -18.71
C GLY A 242 18.00 -6.26 -19.22
N GLY A 243 17.80 -5.84 -20.47
CA GLY A 243 16.53 -6.00 -21.19
C GLY A 243 15.39 -5.09 -20.72
N ILE A 244 14.44 -4.86 -21.63
CA ILE A 244 13.10 -4.39 -21.31
C ILE A 244 12.20 -5.62 -21.42
N ILE A 245 11.50 -5.97 -20.34
CA ILE A 245 10.64 -7.14 -20.30
C ILE A 245 9.19 -6.68 -20.16
N SER A 246 8.31 -7.14 -21.04
CA SER A 246 6.89 -6.74 -21.04
C SER A 246 6.00 -7.93 -20.75
N TYR A 247 5.16 -7.80 -19.73
CA TYR A 247 4.19 -8.78 -19.29
C TYR A 247 2.77 -8.25 -19.52
N ASN A 248 1.85 -9.16 -19.85
CA ASN A 248 0.43 -8.85 -19.87
C ASN A 248 -0.11 -8.88 -18.43
N THR A 249 -0.44 -10.08 -17.92
CA THR A 249 -0.99 -10.24 -16.57
C THR A 249 -0.05 -11.07 -15.71
N VAL A 250 0.27 -10.54 -14.53
CA VAL A 250 1.04 -11.24 -13.50
C VAL A 250 0.24 -11.26 -12.20
N ILE A 251 0.06 -12.44 -11.62
CA ILE A 251 -0.72 -12.66 -10.40
C ILE A 251 0.17 -13.34 -9.35
N LEU A 252 0.21 -12.76 -8.15
CA LEU A 252 1.02 -13.24 -7.03
C LEU A 252 0.11 -13.76 -5.92
N ASN A 253 0.13 -15.08 -5.71
CA ASN A 253 -0.81 -15.78 -4.82
C ASN A 253 -0.23 -16.17 -3.47
N GLY A 254 1.10 -16.20 -3.31
CA GLY A 254 1.72 -16.56 -2.04
C GLY A 254 1.70 -15.42 -1.03
N ASN A 255 1.85 -15.78 0.24
CA ASN A 255 1.91 -14.83 1.33
C ASN A 255 3.22 -14.04 1.26
N SER A 256 3.14 -12.71 1.38
CA SER A 256 4.30 -11.82 1.36
C SER A 256 5.09 -11.91 0.05
N ALA A 257 4.40 -12.08 -1.08
CA ALA A 257 5.02 -12.21 -2.38
C ALA A 257 5.82 -10.96 -2.76
N SER A 258 6.88 -11.14 -3.54
CA SER A 258 7.77 -10.05 -3.93
C SER A 258 8.01 -10.03 -5.43
N VAL A 259 7.81 -8.85 -6.02
CA VAL A 259 8.32 -8.52 -7.36
C VAL A 259 9.66 -7.80 -7.19
N GLN A 260 10.66 -8.23 -7.97
CA GLN A 260 11.99 -7.62 -8.00
C GLN A 260 12.46 -7.38 -9.43
N ASN A 261 12.71 -6.12 -9.79
CA ASN A 261 13.34 -5.73 -11.05
C ASN A 261 14.80 -5.28 -10.78
N ASN A 262 15.70 -6.25 -10.74
CA ASN A 262 17.10 -6.05 -10.38
C ASN A 262 17.96 -5.77 -11.61
N SER A 263 18.36 -4.51 -11.81
CA SER A 263 19.11 -4.07 -13.01
C SER A 263 18.39 -4.38 -14.33
N SER A 264 17.06 -4.43 -14.30
CA SER A 264 16.16 -4.66 -15.43
C SER A 264 15.00 -3.66 -15.35
N TYR A 265 14.32 -3.39 -16.47
CA TYR A 265 13.12 -2.55 -16.48
C TYR A 265 11.94 -3.35 -17.03
N ALA A 266 10.86 -3.42 -16.26
CA ALA A 266 9.68 -4.19 -16.61
C ALA A 266 8.47 -3.31 -16.94
N PHE A 267 7.65 -3.78 -17.88
CA PHE A 267 6.32 -3.26 -18.16
C PHE A 267 5.29 -4.32 -17.78
N TYR A 268 4.28 -3.94 -17.02
CA TYR A 268 3.15 -4.79 -16.68
C TYR A 268 1.86 -4.10 -17.14
N ASP A 269 1.02 -4.81 -17.88
CA ASP A 269 -0.35 -4.33 -18.05
C ASP A 269 -1.11 -4.46 -16.72
N THR A 270 -1.12 -5.67 -16.15
CA THR A 270 -1.71 -5.93 -14.83
C THR A 270 -0.73 -6.65 -13.92
N LEU A 271 -0.57 -6.16 -12.70
CA LEU A 271 0.16 -6.79 -11.61
C LEU A 271 -0.75 -6.86 -10.37
N SER A 272 -1.20 -8.06 -10.01
CA SER A 272 -2.06 -8.32 -8.86
C SER A 272 -1.31 -9.08 -7.76
N PHE A 273 -1.51 -8.67 -6.51
CA PHE A 273 -1.12 -9.40 -5.32
C PHE A 273 -2.39 -9.82 -4.56
N GLU A 274 -2.69 -11.12 -4.57
CA GLU A 274 -3.86 -11.67 -3.86
C GLU A 274 -3.65 -11.71 -2.34
N ASN A 275 -2.39 -11.68 -1.91
CA ASN A 275 -1.97 -11.57 -0.51
C ASN A 275 -1.07 -10.36 -0.29
N SER A 276 -0.61 -10.16 0.95
CA SER A 276 0.31 -9.04 1.23
C SER A 276 1.56 -9.18 0.35
N GLY A 277 2.12 -8.07 -0.13
CA GLY A 277 3.26 -8.15 -1.03
C GLY A 277 4.03 -6.85 -1.20
N SER A 278 5.13 -6.96 -1.96
CA SER A 278 6.01 -5.82 -2.24
C SER A 278 6.45 -5.76 -3.70
N LEU A 279 6.56 -4.54 -4.22
CA LEU A 279 7.14 -4.22 -5.51
C LEU A 279 8.44 -3.47 -5.30
N ASN A 280 9.53 -3.98 -5.88
CA ASN A 280 10.86 -3.39 -5.82
C ASN A 280 11.50 -3.40 -7.21
N GLY A 281 12.30 -2.39 -7.50
CA GLY A 281 12.95 -2.17 -8.77
C GLY A 281 12.04 -1.52 -9.80
N ASN A 282 12.56 -0.46 -10.43
CA ASN A 282 11.81 0.43 -11.31
C ASN A 282 11.08 -0.28 -12.45
N CYS A 283 9.80 0.04 -12.62
CA CYS A 283 8.94 -0.49 -13.67
C CYS A 283 7.87 0.52 -14.15
N SER A 284 7.10 0.10 -15.15
CA SER A 284 5.88 0.77 -15.61
C SER A 284 4.68 -0.17 -15.50
N ILE A 285 3.59 0.29 -14.90
CA ILE A 285 2.40 -0.53 -14.64
C ILE A 285 1.12 0.22 -15.07
N ASN A 286 0.22 -0.44 -15.80
CA ASN A 286 -1.12 0.14 -16.05
C ASN A 286 -2.03 -0.08 -14.83
N TYR A 287 -2.13 -1.31 -14.33
CA TYR A 287 -2.96 -1.66 -13.18
C TYR A 287 -2.16 -2.43 -12.12
N LEU A 288 -2.00 -1.81 -10.95
CA LEU A 288 -1.41 -2.41 -9.76
C LEU A 288 -2.50 -2.60 -8.70
N GLU A 289 -2.67 -3.81 -8.21
CA GLU A 289 -3.64 -4.13 -7.17
C GLU A 289 -2.97 -4.93 -6.05
N PHE A 290 -3.18 -4.49 -4.81
CA PHE A 290 -2.94 -5.26 -3.61
C PHE A 290 -4.29 -5.53 -2.93
N ILE A 291 -4.72 -6.78 -2.91
CA ILE A 291 -5.93 -7.20 -2.19
C ILE A 291 -5.72 -7.06 -0.67
N ASN A 292 -4.52 -7.38 -0.22
CA ASN A 292 -4.06 -7.22 1.15
C ASN A 292 -3.03 -6.08 1.24
N ASN A 293 -2.08 -6.16 2.18
CA ASN A 293 -1.16 -5.06 2.46
C ASN A 293 -0.14 -4.91 1.33
N GLY A 294 -0.01 -3.71 0.78
CA GLY A 294 0.91 -3.42 -0.32
C GLY A 294 2.05 -2.50 0.06
N THR A 295 3.25 -2.77 -0.45
CA THR A 295 4.36 -1.80 -0.39
C THR A 295 5.00 -1.65 -1.77
N VAL A 296 5.09 -0.41 -2.23
CA VAL A 296 5.76 -0.04 -3.47
C VAL A 296 7.01 0.76 -3.10
N ASN A 297 8.16 0.33 -3.61
CA ASN A 297 9.46 0.96 -3.34
C ASN A 297 10.13 1.40 -4.65
N ASP A 298 11.04 2.37 -4.55
CA ASP A 298 11.94 2.84 -5.62
C ASP A 298 11.37 3.93 -6.53
N SER A 299 11.32 3.76 -7.85
CA SER A 299 10.93 4.80 -8.80
C SER A 299 10.20 4.22 -10.01
N ASP A 300 8.88 4.11 -9.87
CA ASP A 300 7.98 3.50 -10.86
C ASP A 300 7.09 4.52 -11.56
N THR A 301 6.53 4.13 -12.69
CA THR A 301 5.40 4.83 -13.33
C THR A 301 4.15 3.96 -13.26
N ILE A 302 3.12 4.40 -12.54
CA ILE A 302 1.91 3.59 -12.30
C ILE A 302 0.67 4.39 -12.70
N LYS A 303 -0.15 3.88 -13.62
CA LYS A 303 -1.40 4.58 -13.97
C LYS A 303 -2.46 4.45 -12.88
N TYR A 304 -2.67 3.23 -12.38
CA TYR A 304 -3.66 2.97 -11.35
C TYR A 304 -3.10 2.02 -10.30
N ALA A 305 -3.09 2.47 -9.04
CA ALA A 305 -2.70 1.70 -7.87
C ALA A 305 -3.86 1.59 -6.88
N LEU A 306 -4.25 0.37 -6.54
CA LEU A 306 -5.27 0.08 -5.52
C LEU A 306 -4.67 -0.68 -4.34
N PHE A 307 -4.88 -0.16 -3.15
CA PHE A 307 -4.54 -0.79 -1.87
C PHE A 307 -5.83 -1.12 -1.11
N GLY A 308 -6.16 -2.42 -1.06
CA GLY A 308 -7.49 -2.91 -0.70
C GLY A 308 -7.74 -3.11 0.80
N SER A 309 -6.70 -3.27 1.63
CA SER A 309 -6.84 -3.66 3.04
C SER A 309 -6.55 -2.54 4.04
N CYS A 310 -6.92 -2.76 5.30
CA CYS A 310 -6.65 -1.84 6.42
C CYS A 310 -5.33 -2.09 7.17
N GLY A 311 -4.46 -2.94 6.64
CA GLY A 311 -3.11 -3.05 7.17
C GLY A 311 -2.17 -1.99 6.60
N PRO A 312 -0.85 -2.14 6.77
CA PRO A 312 0.12 -1.16 6.30
C PRO A 312 0.19 -1.11 4.77
N ASN A 313 -0.17 0.02 4.19
CA ASN A 313 -0.05 0.29 2.76
C ASN A 313 0.90 1.47 2.53
N ASN A 314 1.95 1.24 1.74
CA ASN A 314 3.05 2.20 1.61
C ASN A 314 3.44 2.45 0.15
N ILE A 315 3.63 3.73 -0.19
CA ILE A 315 4.30 4.19 -1.40
C ILE A 315 5.59 4.90 -0.95
N ASN A 316 6.74 4.32 -1.26
CA ASN A 316 8.05 4.74 -0.74
C ASN A 316 9.06 4.98 -1.87
N GLY A 317 9.45 6.23 -2.09
CA GLY A 317 10.47 6.56 -3.09
C GLY A 317 10.06 7.74 -3.95
N ASN A 318 10.27 7.61 -5.25
CA ASN A 318 10.09 8.69 -6.22
C ASN A 318 9.26 8.18 -7.40
N HIS A 319 8.00 7.83 -7.12
CA HIS A 319 7.07 7.30 -8.12
C HIS A 319 6.33 8.42 -8.88
N ILE A 320 5.92 8.13 -10.10
CA ILE A 320 4.94 8.92 -10.87
C ILE A 320 3.66 8.10 -10.94
N ILE A 321 2.57 8.59 -10.34
CA ILE A 321 1.32 7.84 -10.22
C ILE A 321 0.14 8.69 -10.69
N ASP A 322 -0.66 8.19 -11.63
CA ASP A 322 -1.86 8.95 -12.05
C ASP A 322 -2.97 8.81 -10.99
N THR A 323 -3.24 7.61 -10.49
CA THR A 323 -4.26 7.37 -9.46
C THR A 323 -3.77 6.39 -8.40
N ALA A 324 -3.83 6.81 -7.14
CA ALA A 324 -3.58 5.97 -5.97
C ALA A 324 -4.81 5.98 -5.04
N ILE A 325 -5.40 4.81 -4.82
CA ILE A 325 -6.56 4.63 -3.95
C ILE A 325 -6.18 3.70 -2.79
N PHE A 326 -6.34 4.21 -1.58
CA PHE A 326 -6.22 3.46 -0.34
C PHE A 326 -7.61 3.36 0.28
N ASN A 327 -8.18 2.14 0.31
CA ASN A 327 -9.50 1.91 0.90
C ASN A 327 -9.52 2.06 2.43
N CYS A 328 -8.34 2.13 3.06
CA CYS A 328 -8.15 2.37 4.47
C CYS A 328 -6.93 3.30 4.68
N ASN A 329 -6.06 2.98 5.65
CA ASN A 329 -4.85 3.75 5.96
C ASN A 329 -3.82 3.70 4.81
N GLY A 330 -3.13 4.82 4.59
CA GLY A 330 -2.12 4.95 3.54
C GLY A 330 -0.94 5.84 3.96
N THR A 331 0.27 5.38 3.70
CA THR A 331 1.50 6.17 3.88
C THR A 331 2.17 6.42 2.54
N ILE A 332 2.44 7.69 2.24
CA ILE A 332 3.16 8.16 1.06
C ILE A 332 4.41 8.86 1.55
N SER A 333 5.58 8.34 1.20
CA SER A 333 6.87 8.80 1.69
C SER A 333 7.88 8.93 0.56
N GLY A 334 8.64 10.02 0.55
CA GLY A 334 9.71 10.26 -0.42
C GLY A 334 9.45 11.50 -1.28
N GLN A 335 9.69 11.40 -2.59
CA GLN A 335 9.47 12.47 -3.57
C GLN A 335 8.56 11.98 -4.70
N ASN A 336 7.35 11.59 -4.34
CA ASN A 336 6.36 11.07 -5.30
C ASN A 336 5.62 12.19 -6.01
N THR A 337 5.28 11.98 -7.28
CA THR A 337 4.36 12.81 -8.05
C THR A 337 3.07 12.03 -8.27
N ILE A 338 1.96 12.49 -7.69
CA ILE A 338 0.66 11.80 -7.76
C ILE A 338 -0.41 12.75 -8.27
N GLN A 339 -1.14 12.37 -9.32
CA GLN A 339 -2.23 13.20 -9.83
C GLN A 339 -3.48 13.09 -8.93
N TYR A 340 -3.98 11.89 -8.66
CA TYR A 340 -5.14 11.67 -7.79
C TYR A 340 -4.80 10.72 -6.64
N CYS A 341 -5.00 11.17 -5.41
CA CYS A 341 -4.78 10.37 -4.20
C CYS A 341 -6.02 10.41 -3.30
N THR A 342 -6.56 9.23 -3.01
CA THR A 342 -7.66 9.05 -2.04
C THR A 342 -7.19 8.10 -0.94
N ILE A 343 -7.30 8.54 0.31
CA ILE A 343 -7.03 7.72 1.49
C ILE A 343 -8.26 7.82 2.40
N GLU A 344 -9.00 6.72 2.56
CA GLU A 344 -10.30 6.75 3.27
C GLU A 344 -10.16 6.80 4.81
N GLU A 345 -9.08 6.27 5.37
CA GLU A 345 -8.78 6.35 6.81
C GLU A 345 -7.58 7.29 7.07
N GLU A 346 -6.61 6.88 7.90
CA GLU A 346 -5.47 7.72 8.25
C GLU A 346 -4.53 7.93 7.06
N ALA A 347 -4.32 9.19 6.71
CA ALA A 347 -3.42 9.62 5.65
C ALA A 347 -2.10 10.12 6.24
N ARG A 348 -0.97 9.59 5.76
CA ARG A 348 0.36 10.09 6.13
C ARG A 348 1.13 10.44 4.87
N VAL A 349 1.34 11.74 4.63
CA VAL A 349 2.10 12.26 3.49
C VAL A 349 3.39 12.87 4.02
N ILE A 350 4.52 12.25 3.72
CA ILE A 350 5.80 12.45 4.42
C ILE A 350 6.91 12.79 3.42
N ASN A 351 7.80 13.69 3.82
CA ASN A 351 8.95 14.19 3.06
C ASN A 351 8.54 15.22 2.00
N ALA A 352 8.71 14.98 0.70
CA ALA A 352 8.61 16.02 -0.32
C ALA A 352 7.81 15.56 -1.55
N ASN A 353 6.53 15.22 -1.34
CA ASN A 353 5.64 14.74 -2.41
C ASN A 353 4.95 15.91 -3.13
N SER A 354 4.66 15.71 -4.41
CA SER A 354 3.80 16.57 -5.23
C SER A 354 2.48 15.84 -5.50
N ILE A 355 1.37 16.28 -4.92
CA ILE A 355 0.05 15.65 -5.08
C ILE A 355 -0.94 16.67 -5.65
N GLU A 356 -1.49 16.44 -6.84
CA GLU A 356 -2.43 17.39 -7.43
C GLU A 356 -3.79 17.37 -6.70
N TYR A 357 -4.36 16.19 -6.43
CA TYR A 357 -5.60 16.05 -5.65
C TYR A 357 -5.41 15.07 -4.49
N LEU A 358 -5.63 15.54 -3.26
CA LEU A 358 -5.59 14.74 -2.04
C LEU A 358 -6.94 14.75 -1.33
N TYR A 359 -7.53 13.58 -1.15
CA TYR A 359 -8.63 13.37 -0.21
C TYR A 359 -8.17 12.52 0.97
N ALA A 360 -8.40 13.02 2.19
CA ALA A 360 -8.16 12.29 3.43
C ALA A 360 -9.48 12.14 4.21
N GLY A 361 -9.96 10.90 4.31
CA GLY A 361 -11.27 10.55 4.85
C GLY A 361 -11.34 10.54 6.39
N ASP A 362 -10.21 10.35 7.08
CA ASP A 362 -10.08 10.46 8.53
C ASP A 362 -9.03 11.54 8.90
N SER A 363 -7.99 11.16 9.64
CA SER A 363 -6.95 12.02 10.17
C SER A 363 -5.78 12.08 9.18
N ALA A 364 -5.26 13.27 8.93
CA ALA A 364 -4.19 13.49 7.98
C ALA A 364 -2.95 14.08 8.64
N PHE A 365 -1.79 13.47 8.36
CA PHE A 365 -0.47 13.93 8.78
C PHE A 365 0.31 14.36 7.55
N ILE A 366 0.43 15.67 7.34
CA ILE A 366 1.17 16.28 6.24
C ILE A 366 2.49 16.79 6.79
N LEU A 367 3.55 16.00 6.58
CA LEU A 367 4.83 16.12 7.27
C LEU A 367 5.96 16.35 6.24
N GLY A 368 6.73 17.42 6.41
CA GLY A 368 7.88 17.71 5.55
C GLY A 368 7.66 18.92 4.65
N ASN A 369 8.09 18.80 3.40
CA ASN A 369 8.03 19.82 2.36
C ASN A 369 7.16 19.37 1.17
N ASN A 370 5.87 19.10 1.42
CA ASN A 370 4.95 18.63 0.38
C ASN A 370 4.36 19.79 -0.42
N ASN A 371 4.12 19.56 -1.71
CA ASN A 371 3.39 20.45 -2.61
C ASN A 371 2.05 19.81 -2.96
N ILE A 372 0.93 20.43 -2.62
CA ILE A 372 -0.40 19.87 -2.84
C ILE A 372 -1.25 20.87 -3.63
N GLY A 373 -1.90 20.44 -4.71
CA GLY A 373 -2.86 21.27 -5.45
C GLY A 373 -4.13 21.47 -4.63
N TYR A 374 -5.07 20.54 -4.76
CA TYR A 374 -6.33 20.52 -4.02
C TYR A 374 -6.32 19.50 -2.89
N SER A 375 -6.75 19.90 -1.70
CA SER A 375 -6.86 19.01 -0.55
C SER A 375 -8.19 19.14 0.21
N PHE A 376 -8.72 18.00 0.63
CA PHE A 376 -9.94 17.89 1.43
C PHE A 376 -9.69 17.00 2.66
N PHE A 377 -9.90 17.55 3.85
CA PHE A 377 -9.67 16.87 5.13
C PHE A 377 -10.95 16.73 5.93
N LYS A 378 -11.22 15.54 6.50
CA LYS A 378 -12.51 15.21 7.12
C LYS A 378 -12.57 15.16 8.64
N LYS A 379 -11.52 14.71 9.33
CA LYS A 379 -11.60 14.49 10.79
C LYS A 379 -10.57 15.26 11.62
N MET A 380 -9.32 15.27 11.18
CA MET A 380 -8.27 16.13 11.74
C MET A 380 -7.13 16.28 10.74
N VAL A 381 -6.46 17.42 10.71
CA VAL A 381 -5.22 17.57 9.93
C VAL A 381 -4.09 18.17 10.76
N TYR A 382 -2.90 17.59 10.60
CA TYR A 382 -1.65 18.05 11.19
C TYR A 382 -0.70 18.44 10.07
N PHE A 383 -0.35 19.72 10.01
CA PHE A 383 0.75 20.20 9.19
C PHE A 383 2.00 20.31 10.05
N ARG A 384 3.14 19.85 9.55
CA ARG A 384 4.45 20.01 10.19
C ARG A 384 5.49 20.38 9.15
N GLU A 385 6.48 21.18 9.57
CA GLU A 385 7.55 21.69 8.73
C GLU A 385 7.04 22.70 7.68
N ASN A 386 7.34 22.57 6.38
CA ASN A 386 7.05 23.61 5.39
C ASN A 386 6.30 23.07 4.17
N ASN A 387 4.97 23.00 4.25
CA ASN A 387 4.15 22.53 3.13
C ASN A 387 3.62 23.70 2.30
N THR A 388 3.45 23.48 1.00
CA THR A 388 2.84 24.44 0.05
C THR A 388 1.57 23.82 -0.50
N ILE A 389 0.42 24.48 -0.32
CA ILE A 389 -0.88 23.94 -0.71
C ILE A 389 -1.68 24.99 -1.48
N GLU A 390 -2.09 24.71 -2.72
CA GLU A 390 -2.87 25.68 -3.52
C GLU A 390 -4.28 25.86 -2.93
N TYR A 391 -4.96 24.78 -2.59
CA TYR A 391 -6.31 24.82 -2.04
C TYR A 391 -6.47 23.80 -0.91
N ALA A 392 -6.79 24.28 0.28
CA ALA A 392 -7.06 23.45 1.46
C ALA A 392 -8.46 23.71 2.01
N TYR A 393 -9.31 22.69 1.97
CA TYR A 393 -10.61 22.68 2.64
C TYR A 393 -10.57 21.78 3.87
N LEU A 394 -10.67 22.39 5.05
CA LEU A 394 -10.66 21.68 6.33
C LEU A 394 -12.09 21.57 6.84
N ASN A 395 -12.71 20.41 6.65
CA ASN A 395 -13.97 20.04 7.29
C ASN A 395 -13.74 19.43 8.68
N CYS A 396 -12.72 19.92 9.39
CA CYS A 396 -12.20 19.35 10.61
C CYS A 396 -11.37 20.36 11.40
N ASP A 397 -10.97 19.95 12.61
CA ASP A 397 -9.93 20.63 13.39
C ASP A 397 -8.59 20.59 12.64
N GLY A 398 -7.76 21.63 12.84
CA GLY A 398 -6.45 21.74 12.22
C GLY A 398 -5.35 22.15 13.20
N ASP A 399 -4.19 21.52 13.09
CA ASP A 399 -2.99 21.83 13.85
C ASP A 399 -1.85 22.18 12.88
N PHE A 400 -1.44 23.44 12.91
CA PHE A 400 -0.46 24.04 12.01
C PHE A 400 0.88 24.22 12.72
N GLY A 401 1.78 23.27 12.54
CA GLY A 401 3.18 23.36 12.94
C GLY A 401 4.08 23.73 11.76
N GLY A 402 5.22 24.36 12.07
CA GLY A 402 6.15 24.88 11.08
C GLY A 402 5.61 26.08 10.29
N GLU A 403 6.17 26.36 9.12
CA GLU A 403 5.83 27.52 8.28
C GLU A 403 5.24 27.05 6.95
N ASN A 404 3.91 26.95 6.88
CA ASN A 404 3.21 26.47 5.69
C ASN A 404 2.70 27.65 4.84
N THR A 405 2.58 27.41 3.54
CA THR A 405 2.05 28.36 2.56
C THR A 405 0.80 27.79 1.92
N PHE A 406 -0.25 28.61 1.83
CA PHE A 406 -1.51 28.29 1.19
C PHE A 406 -1.84 29.34 0.13
N ASP A 407 -2.45 28.99 -1.00
CA ASP A 407 -3.11 30.00 -1.82
C ASP A 407 -4.51 30.27 -1.25
N THR A 408 -5.35 29.23 -1.18
CA THR A 408 -6.67 29.26 -0.55
C THR A 408 -6.73 28.33 0.66
N LEU A 409 -7.14 28.88 1.81
CA LEU A 409 -7.38 28.13 3.04
C LEU A 409 -8.80 28.38 3.55
N ILE A 410 -9.57 27.31 3.68
CA ILE A 410 -10.98 27.37 4.10
C ILE A 410 -11.17 26.62 5.40
N PHE A 411 -11.61 27.37 6.41
CA PHE A 411 -12.00 26.84 7.71
C PHE A 411 -13.51 26.69 7.80
N THR A 412 -13.94 25.59 8.41
CA THR A 412 -15.35 25.25 8.56
C THR A 412 -15.86 25.71 9.94
N PRO A 413 -17.07 26.29 10.05
CA PRO A 413 -17.68 26.69 11.31
C PRO A 413 -17.74 25.55 12.35
N GLY A 414 -17.41 25.86 13.61
CA GLY A 414 -17.51 24.92 14.74
C GLY A 414 -16.23 24.15 15.06
N TYR A 415 -15.17 24.34 14.26
CA TYR A 415 -13.86 23.70 14.45
C TYR A 415 -12.80 24.65 15.04
N GLN A 416 -11.72 24.05 15.51
CA GLN A 416 -10.58 24.70 16.12
C GLN A 416 -9.31 24.55 15.28
N TYR A 417 -8.62 25.68 15.11
CA TYR A 417 -7.37 25.78 14.39
C TYR A 417 -6.27 26.30 15.32
N ILE A 418 -5.26 25.47 15.54
CA ILE A 418 -4.14 25.73 16.43
C ILE A 418 -2.91 26.03 15.58
N PHE A 419 -2.22 27.13 15.88
CA PHE A 419 -1.02 27.55 15.16
C PHE A 419 0.20 27.52 16.09
N GLU A 420 1.30 26.93 15.65
CA GLU A 420 2.53 26.89 16.45
C GLU A 420 3.01 28.32 16.78
N PHE A 421 3.25 28.60 18.06
CA PHE A 421 3.74 29.90 18.51
C PHE A 421 5.07 30.26 17.83
N ASP A 422 5.30 31.55 17.58
CA ASP A 422 6.46 32.09 16.85
C ASP A 422 6.59 31.58 15.39
N LYS A 423 5.59 30.91 14.82
CA LYS A 423 5.54 30.50 13.41
C LYS A 423 4.56 31.33 12.59
N THR A 424 4.83 31.39 11.29
CA THR A 424 4.01 32.11 10.32
C THR A 424 3.35 31.14 9.35
N GLN A 425 2.03 31.20 9.21
CA GLN A 425 1.32 30.60 8.08
C GLN A 425 1.06 31.69 7.04
N THR A 426 1.44 31.46 5.79
CA THR A 426 1.32 32.44 4.69
C THR A 426 0.17 32.07 3.77
N ILE A 427 -0.75 33.01 3.51
CA ILE A 427 -1.90 32.82 2.63
C ILE A 427 -1.79 33.80 1.47
N ASN A 428 -1.74 33.30 0.24
CA ASN A 428 -1.51 34.13 -0.94
C ASN A 428 -2.80 34.71 -1.53
N ASP A 429 -3.88 33.93 -1.62
CA ASP A 429 -5.11 34.31 -2.33
C ASP A 429 -6.34 34.50 -1.43
N SER A 430 -6.82 33.46 -0.75
CA SER A 430 -8.06 33.53 0.04
C SER A 430 -7.94 32.85 1.40
N LEU A 431 -8.45 33.51 2.44
CA LEU A 431 -8.61 32.95 3.78
C LEU A 431 -10.08 33.08 4.19
N ALA A 432 -10.78 31.95 4.27
CA ALA A 432 -12.18 31.92 4.70
C ALA A 432 -12.27 31.52 6.17
N ILE A 433 -12.63 32.50 7.01
CA ILE A 433 -12.71 32.38 8.48
C ILE A 433 -14.02 32.96 9.02
N ALA A 434 -15.14 32.62 8.40
CA ALA A 434 -16.47 33.06 8.82
C ALA A 434 -17.20 31.92 9.53
N GLY A 435 -17.26 32.00 10.86
CA GLY A 435 -18.15 31.18 11.67
C GLY A 435 -19.59 31.71 11.64
N ASN A 436 -20.42 31.12 12.48
CA ASN A 436 -21.74 31.65 12.81
C ASN A 436 -21.97 31.53 14.31
N CYS A 437 -23.06 32.11 14.82
CA CYS A 437 -23.24 32.18 16.27
C CYS A 437 -23.52 30.83 16.95
N GLU A 438 -23.99 29.81 16.21
CA GLU A 438 -24.12 28.44 16.74
C GLU A 438 -22.79 27.68 16.70
N LYS A 439 -21.92 28.02 15.73
CA LYS A 439 -20.68 27.32 15.42
C LYS A 439 -19.54 28.33 15.18
N PRO A 440 -19.00 28.95 16.24
CA PRO A 440 -17.87 29.86 16.10
C PRO A 440 -16.62 29.11 15.62
N ILE A 441 -15.70 29.81 14.96
CA ILE A 441 -14.39 29.28 14.59
C ILE A 441 -13.36 29.69 15.64
N TRP A 442 -12.57 28.73 16.11
CA TRP A 442 -11.55 28.98 17.12
C TRP A 442 -10.17 29.11 16.47
N LEU A 443 -9.52 30.25 16.67
CA LEU A 443 -8.16 30.52 16.19
C LEU A 443 -7.26 30.82 17.39
N LYS A 444 -6.29 29.94 17.66
CA LYS A 444 -5.37 30.13 18.79
C LYS A 444 -3.95 29.71 18.49
N SER A 445 -3.01 30.36 19.16
CA SER A 445 -1.64 29.85 19.27
C SER A 445 -1.59 28.54 20.05
N SER A 446 -0.60 27.69 19.78
CA SER A 446 -0.31 26.45 20.51
C SER A 446 0.17 26.70 21.95
N TYR A 447 0.48 27.95 22.29
CA TYR A 447 0.93 28.31 23.63
C TYR A 447 0.31 29.64 24.11
N ASN A 448 -0.47 29.58 25.20
CA ASN A 448 -1.13 30.78 25.74
C ASN A 448 -0.11 31.87 26.09
N GLY A 449 -0.38 33.12 25.69
CA GLY A 449 0.46 34.29 25.92
C GLY A 449 1.61 34.46 24.92
N LYS A 450 1.77 33.54 23.95
CA LYS A 450 2.73 33.67 22.85
C LYS A 450 2.01 33.66 21.52
N ARG A 451 2.32 34.63 20.65
CA ARG A 451 1.60 34.80 19.38
C ARG A 451 2.07 33.82 18.32
N ALA A 452 1.14 33.34 17.49
CA ALA A 452 1.41 32.80 16.17
C ALA A 452 1.00 33.83 15.11
N THR A 453 1.55 33.75 13.89
CA THR A 453 1.29 34.73 12.83
C THR A 453 0.51 34.12 11.68
N ILE A 454 -0.54 34.80 11.23
CA ILE A 454 -1.22 34.52 9.95
C ILE A 454 -0.93 35.71 9.02
N SER A 455 -0.24 35.45 7.91
CA SER A 455 0.15 36.46 6.93
C SER A 455 -0.71 36.34 5.67
N LYS A 456 -1.47 37.39 5.32
CA LYS A 456 -2.20 37.45 4.04
C LYS A 456 -1.47 38.39 3.10
N THR A 457 -0.93 37.90 1.99
CA THR A 457 -0.04 38.71 1.14
C THR A 457 -0.76 39.85 0.43
N THR A 458 -1.99 39.62 -0.03
CA THR A 458 -2.83 40.61 -0.73
C THR A 458 -4.31 40.47 -0.37
N GLY A 459 -5.11 41.52 -0.58
CA GLY A 459 -6.56 41.48 -0.34
C GLY A 459 -6.96 41.62 1.12
N ASN A 460 -8.25 41.83 1.36
CA ASN A 460 -8.79 42.00 2.70
C ASN A 460 -9.18 40.64 3.30
N VAL A 461 -8.95 40.48 4.60
CA VAL A 461 -9.47 39.35 5.37
C VAL A 461 -10.69 39.81 6.17
N PHE A 462 -11.79 39.09 6.02
CA PHE A 462 -13.02 39.27 6.78
C PHE A 462 -13.40 37.95 7.45
N GLY A 463 -13.34 37.94 8.78
CA GLY A 463 -13.88 36.87 9.61
C GLY A 463 -15.10 37.33 10.40
N ALA A 464 -15.87 36.37 10.89
CA ALA A 464 -17.03 36.61 11.74
C ALA A 464 -17.21 35.47 12.73
N HIS A 465 -17.76 35.74 13.91
CA HIS A 465 -18.00 34.74 14.97
C HIS A 465 -16.75 33.90 15.28
N LEU A 466 -15.65 34.60 15.59
CA LEU A 466 -14.39 33.97 15.95
C LEU A 466 -14.23 33.92 17.48
N SER A 467 -13.54 32.90 17.95
CA SER A 467 -12.87 32.89 19.26
C SER A 467 -11.38 33.04 19.02
N LEU A 468 -10.84 34.23 19.32
CA LEU A 468 -9.50 34.63 18.88
C LEU A 468 -8.57 34.82 20.08
N ARG A 469 -7.43 34.10 20.09
CA ARG A 469 -6.41 34.23 21.14
C ARG A 469 -5.00 34.13 20.59
N ASP A 470 -4.13 35.05 20.99
CA ASP A 470 -2.70 34.99 20.67
C ASP A 470 -2.41 34.91 19.16
N ILE A 471 -3.18 35.62 18.31
CA ILE A 471 -2.96 35.66 16.85
C ILE A 471 -2.52 37.04 16.38
N GLU A 472 -1.37 37.10 15.71
CA GLU A 472 -0.90 38.28 14.98
C GLU A 472 -1.29 38.17 13.49
N ALA A 473 -2.04 39.14 12.99
CA ALA A 473 -2.25 39.31 11.56
C ALA A 473 -1.06 40.08 10.94
N SER A 474 -0.65 39.70 9.73
CA SER A 474 0.40 40.39 8.97
C SER A 474 0.12 40.39 7.47
N GLY A 475 0.93 41.13 6.70
CA GLY A 475 0.70 41.38 5.27
C GLY A 475 -0.31 42.50 5.04
N SER A 476 -1.42 42.20 4.36
CA SER A 476 -2.52 43.13 4.06
C SER A 476 -3.41 43.32 5.29
N ILE A 477 -2.93 44.14 6.21
CA ILE A 477 -3.55 44.45 7.50
C ILE A 477 -4.37 45.76 7.46
N PRO A 478 -5.33 45.95 8.39
CA PRO A 478 -5.75 45.01 9.43
C PRO A 478 -6.69 43.91 8.92
N PHE A 479 -6.72 42.78 9.62
CA PHE A 479 -7.77 41.78 9.42
C PHE A 479 -9.03 42.23 10.17
N ASN A 480 -10.21 42.04 9.57
CA ASN A 480 -11.47 42.43 10.19
C ASN A 480 -12.14 41.19 10.80
N ALA A 481 -12.53 41.26 12.07
CA ALA A 481 -13.26 40.21 12.75
C ALA A 481 -14.56 40.79 13.33
N LEU A 482 -15.70 40.35 12.79
CA LEU A 482 -17.02 40.82 13.22
C LEU A 482 -17.62 39.90 14.27
N GLN A 483 -18.40 40.44 15.21
CA GLN A 483 -19.12 39.66 16.21
C GLN A 483 -18.23 38.58 16.86
N THR A 484 -17.06 38.98 17.35
CA THR A 484 -15.97 38.07 17.70
C THR A 484 -15.61 38.19 19.18
N VAL A 485 -15.19 37.09 19.78
CA VAL A 485 -14.62 37.08 21.13
C VAL A 485 -13.12 37.30 21.06
N ASN A 486 -12.65 38.34 21.76
CA ASN A 486 -11.24 38.66 21.92
C ASN A 486 -10.71 38.12 23.25
N LEU A 487 -10.06 36.96 23.23
CA LEU A 487 -9.44 36.35 24.41
C LEU A 487 -8.04 36.91 24.73
N GLY A 488 -7.62 37.96 24.03
CA GLY A 488 -6.40 38.71 24.32
C GLY A 488 -5.18 38.36 23.47
N ASN A 489 -4.18 39.26 23.52
CA ASN A 489 -2.90 39.17 22.81
C ASN A 489 -3.01 39.02 21.27
N ASN A 490 -4.08 39.54 20.70
CA ASN A 490 -4.28 39.61 19.25
C ASN A 490 -3.72 40.94 18.71
N ALA A 491 -3.04 40.92 17.56
CA ALA A 491 -2.41 42.10 16.98
C ALA A 491 -2.76 42.29 15.51
N ASN A 492 -2.90 43.55 15.08
CA ASN A 492 -3.28 43.96 13.72
C ASN A 492 -4.67 43.46 13.28
N TRP A 493 -5.57 43.26 14.24
CA TRP A 493 -6.99 42.97 14.00
C TRP A 493 -7.85 44.20 14.32
N LEU A 494 -8.83 44.48 13.47
CA LEU A 494 -9.99 45.30 13.83
C LEU A 494 -11.09 44.35 14.29
N ILE A 495 -11.27 44.27 15.61
CA ILE A 495 -12.24 43.37 16.24
C ILE A 495 -13.47 44.18 16.64
N ASP A 496 -14.61 43.82 16.08
CA ASP A 496 -15.93 44.18 16.58
C ASP A 496 -16.33 43.12 17.60
N GLU A 497 -16.04 43.42 18.87
CA GLU A 497 -16.20 42.49 19.98
C GLU A 497 -17.67 42.27 20.34
N LEU A 498 -18.02 41.02 20.64
CA LEU A 498 -19.32 40.72 21.24
C LEU A 498 -19.45 41.35 22.63
N THR A 499 -20.67 41.75 22.96
CA THR A 499 -20.98 42.26 24.30
C THR A 499 -21.29 41.08 25.24
N PRO A 500 -20.62 40.98 26.40
CA PRO A 500 -20.98 39.99 27.42
C PRO A 500 -22.45 40.08 27.79
N THR A 501 -23.12 38.93 27.84
CA THR A 501 -24.55 38.81 28.06
C THR A 501 -24.86 37.75 29.13
N ASP A 502 -25.89 37.99 29.93
CA ASP A 502 -26.46 36.98 30.82
C ASP A 502 -27.49 36.16 30.02
N LEU A 503 -27.24 34.87 29.87
CA LEU A 503 -28.07 33.93 29.13
C LEU A 503 -28.71 32.91 30.07
N TYR A 504 -30.00 32.68 29.88
CA TYR A 504 -30.80 31.73 30.62
C TYR A 504 -31.16 30.56 29.72
N TRP A 505 -30.98 29.34 30.24
CA TRP A 505 -31.55 28.17 29.61
C TRP A 505 -33.07 28.22 29.73
N VAL A 506 -33.80 27.98 28.64
CA VAL A 506 -35.27 28.03 28.58
C VAL A 506 -35.84 26.84 27.80
N ASN A 507 -37.17 26.68 27.83
CA ASN A 507 -37.91 25.70 27.02
C ASN A 507 -37.61 24.20 27.29
N GLY A 508 -37.06 23.84 28.46
CA GLY A 508 -36.92 22.44 28.87
C GLY A 508 -35.70 21.74 28.28
N GLN A 509 -35.80 20.44 28.02
CA GLN A 509 -34.66 19.65 27.52
C GLN A 509 -34.24 20.05 26.10
N GLY A 510 -32.95 19.99 25.79
CA GLY A 510 -32.46 20.44 24.49
C GLY A 510 -30.96 20.28 24.28
N MET A 511 -30.51 20.71 23.09
CA MET A 511 -29.11 20.72 22.67
C MET A 511 -28.48 22.07 22.99
N TRP A 512 -27.23 22.07 23.47
CA TRP A 512 -26.53 23.31 23.84
C TRP A 512 -26.45 24.31 22.69
N THR A 513 -26.30 23.84 21.45
CA THR A 513 -26.21 24.73 20.28
C THR A 513 -27.55 25.27 19.78
N ASP A 514 -28.69 24.79 20.28
CA ASP A 514 -30.01 25.21 19.77
C ASP A 514 -30.41 26.58 20.33
N PRO A 515 -30.53 27.63 19.49
CA PRO A 515 -30.89 28.97 19.95
C PRO A 515 -32.23 29.04 20.67
N SER A 516 -33.16 28.11 20.41
CA SER A 516 -34.48 28.09 21.08
C SER A 516 -34.39 27.81 22.58
N HIS A 517 -33.24 27.36 23.08
CA HIS A 517 -32.99 27.12 24.50
C HIS A 517 -32.25 28.25 25.20
N TRP A 518 -31.90 29.35 24.51
CA TRP A 518 -31.19 30.47 25.11
C TRP A 518 -31.97 31.78 25.00
N ASP A 519 -32.10 32.47 26.13
CA ASP A 519 -32.75 33.77 26.24
C ASP A 519 -31.99 34.73 27.15
N ILE A 520 -32.13 36.04 26.96
CA ILE A 520 -31.58 37.06 27.86
C ILE A 520 -32.45 37.31 29.11
N SER A 521 -33.50 36.50 29.28
CA SER A 521 -34.43 36.56 30.41
C SER A 521 -34.87 35.17 30.86
N SER A 522 -34.90 34.95 32.17
CA SER A 522 -35.41 33.70 32.78
C SER A 522 -36.85 33.42 32.32
N GLY A 523 -37.08 32.21 31.78
CA GLY A 523 -38.38 31.78 31.26
C GLY A 523 -38.83 32.47 29.96
N GLY A 524 -37.92 33.15 29.26
CA GLY A 524 -38.19 33.80 27.98
C GLY A 524 -38.51 32.82 26.84
N PRO A 525 -38.91 33.33 25.66
CA PRO A 525 -39.29 32.51 24.51
C PRO A 525 -38.13 31.74 23.86
N GLY A 526 -36.88 32.14 24.12
CA GLY A 526 -35.70 31.62 23.41
C GLY A 526 -35.42 32.34 22.09
N GLY A 527 -34.38 31.91 21.38
CA GLY A 527 -33.99 32.42 20.07
C GLY A 527 -32.70 33.26 20.07
N HIS A 528 -31.96 33.29 21.17
CA HIS A 528 -30.65 33.92 21.24
C HIS A 528 -29.54 32.94 20.89
N CYS A 529 -28.42 33.45 20.40
CA CYS A 529 -27.27 32.60 20.07
C CYS A 529 -26.77 31.85 21.31
N PRO A 530 -26.20 30.64 21.14
CA PRO A 530 -25.56 29.93 22.22
C PRO A 530 -24.46 30.77 22.90
N PRO A 531 -24.16 30.48 24.18
CA PRO A 531 -23.20 31.25 24.95
C PRO A 531 -21.81 31.23 24.35
N THR A 532 -21.13 32.38 24.47
CA THR A 532 -19.72 32.56 24.16
C THR A 532 -18.88 32.56 25.44
N GLU A 533 -17.55 32.65 25.30
CA GLU A 533 -16.61 32.71 26.43
C GLU A 533 -16.81 33.96 27.31
N LEU A 534 -17.61 34.94 26.85
CA LEU A 534 -17.93 36.17 27.56
C LEU A 534 -19.23 36.08 28.35
N ASP A 535 -20.09 35.12 28.05
CA ASP A 535 -21.48 35.10 28.51
C ASP A 535 -21.65 34.28 29.79
N ASN A 536 -22.42 34.81 30.74
CA ASN A 536 -22.81 34.04 31.92
C ASN A 536 -24.02 33.18 31.57
N VAL A 537 -24.04 31.94 32.03
CA VAL A 537 -25.15 31.01 31.80
C VAL A 537 -25.84 30.65 33.11
N TYR A 538 -27.17 30.70 33.07
CA TYR A 538 -28.04 30.46 34.22
C TYR A 538 -29.03 29.35 33.92
N PHE A 539 -29.08 28.37 34.81
CA PHE A 539 -30.06 27.29 34.81
C PHE A 539 -30.87 27.41 36.10
N ASP A 540 -32.11 27.86 36.00
CA ASP A 540 -32.95 28.18 37.14
C ASP A 540 -34.30 27.43 37.10
N GLY A 541 -35.21 27.80 38.00
CA GLY A 541 -36.52 27.15 38.12
C GLY A 541 -37.43 27.32 36.89
N SER A 542 -37.15 28.29 36.01
CA SER A 542 -37.87 28.52 34.76
C SER A 542 -37.23 27.79 33.57
N SER A 543 -36.02 27.25 33.72
CA SER A 543 -35.29 26.54 32.67
C SER A 543 -35.95 25.22 32.27
N PHE A 544 -36.60 24.55 33.23
CA PHE A 544 -37.15 23.20 33.06
C PHE A 544 -38.63 23.14 33.43
N THR A 545 -39.38 22.33 32.69
CA THR A 545 -40.82 22.08 32.89
C THR A 545 -41.10 20.87 33.79
N SER A 546 -40.10 20.00 33.98
CA SER A 546 -40.15 18.82 34.85
C SER A 546 -38.75 18.44 35.32
N SER A 547 -38.64 17.59 36.35
CA SER A 547 -37.36 17.00 36.75
C SER A 547 -36.79 16.06 35.68
N ASN A 548 -35.48 15.81 35.75
CA ASN A 548 -34.70 14.94 34.86
C ASN A 548 -34.68 15.35 33.38
N GLN A 549 -34.91 16.63 33.08
CA GLN A 549 -34.71 17.17 31.74
C GLN A 549 -33.23 17.39 31.45
N ILE A 550 -32.83 17.13 30.21
CA ILE A 550 -31.41 17.05 29.79
C ILE A 550 -31.00 18.33 29.06
N VAL A 551 -29.86 18.89 29.47
CA VAL A 551 -29.05 19.82 28.68
C VAL A 551 -27.92 19.00 28.06
N ASN A 552 -27.94 18.82 26.74
CA ASN A 552 -26.97 17.97 26.05
C ASN A 552 -25.94 18.80 25.29
N ILE A 553 -24.65 18.62 25.61
CA ILE A 553 -23.54 19.22 24.86
C ILE A 553 -23.38 18.49 23.53
N ASP A 554 -23.43 19.24 22.43
CA ASP A 554 -23.42 18.70 21.07
C ASP A 554 -22.42 19.39 20.13
N ILE A 555 -21.57 20.24 20.70
CA ILE A 555 -20.48 20.92 20.00
C ILE A 555 -19.15 20.62 20.66
N ARG A 556 -18.09 20.59 19.84
CA ARG A 556 -16.72 20.26 20.27
C ARG A 556 -16.26 21.08 21.47
N ASN A 557 -16.59 22.36 21.51
CA ASN A 557 -16.26 23.27 22.61
C ASN A 557 -17.53 24.03 23.01
N ALA A 558 -18.25 23.54 24.03
CA ALA A 558 -19.27 24.33 24.70
C ALA A 558 -18.61 25.28 25.69
N VAL A 559 -19.03 26.53 25.71
CA VAL A 559 -18.35 27.59 26.46
C VAL A 559 -19.28 28.48 27.22
N CYS A 560 -18.77 29.05 28.31
CA CYS A 560 -19.39 30.16 29.02
C CYS A 560 -18.32 30.92 29.82
N HIS A 561 -18.64 32.14 30.24
CA HIS A 561 -17.91 32.82 31.31
C HIS A 561 -18.24 32.20 32.67
N ASN A 562 -19.34 32.60 33.31
CA ASN A 562 -19.83 31.95 34.53
C ASN A 562 -20.91 30.91 34.21
N MET A 563 -20.99 29.85 35.02
CA MET A 563 -22.07 28.86 34.96
C MET A 563 -22.73 28.73 36.34
N ASP A 564 -24.03 29.00 36.43
CA ASP A 564 -24.80 28.91 37.68
C ASP A 564 -26.08 28.09 37.50
N TRP A 565 -26.20 27.02 38.30
CA TRP A 565 -27.36 26.12 38.32
C TRP A 565 -28.33 26.39 39.48
N THR A 566 -28.17 27.51 40.17
CA THR A 566 -28.99 27.85 41.34
C THR A 566 -30.48 27.91 40.99
N GLY A 567 -31.26 27.03 41.63
CA GLY A 567 -32.72 27.01 41.51
C GLY A 567 -33.27 26.02 40.47
N ALA A 568 -32.41 25.36 39.69
CA ALA A 568 -32.85 24.24 38.84
C ALA A 568 -33.36 23.05 39.69
N ASN A 569 -34.29 22.28 39.13
CA ASN A 569 -34.97 21.17 39.82
C ASN A 569 -34.60 19.83 39.18
N SER A 570 -33.65 19.14 39.79
CA SER A 570 -33.05 17.86 39.34
C SER A 570 -32.75 17.76 37.83
N PRO A 571 -31.94 18.67 37.23
CA PRO A 571 -31.60 18.59 35.82
C PRO A 571 -30.52 17.54 35.53
N ILE A 572 -30.37 17.16 34.26
CA ILE A 572 -29.27 16.32 33.76
C ILE A 572 -28.40 17.17 32.83
N PHE A 573 -27.07 17.17 33.04
CA PHE A 573 -26.10 17.78 32.12
C PHE A 573 -25.27 16.68 31.46
N ASP A 574 -25.43 16.48 30.15
CA ASP A 574 -24.91 15.32 29.42
C ASP A 574 -24.01 15.71 28.23
N GLY A 575 -23.22 14.75 27.73
CA GLY A 575 -22.37 14.91 26.55
C GLY A 575 -21.30 13.83 26.45
N ASN A 576 -20.86 13.53 25.23
CA ASN A 576 -19.90 12.45 24.98
C ASN A 576 -18.45 12.82 25.37
N ASP A 577 -17.57 11.82 25.43
CA ASP A 577 -16.18 11.92 25.87
C ASP A 577 -15.24 12.63 24.88
N THR A 578 -15.68 12.93 23.66
CA THR A 578 -14.93 13.69 22.65
C THR A 578 -15.22 15.19 22.67
N LEU A 579 -16.14 15.66 23.51
CA LEU A 579 -16.51 17.07 23.64
C LEU A 579 -15.79 17.73 24.83
N ASN A 580 -15.79 19.06 24.84
CA ASN A 580 -15.21 19.85 25.92
C ASN A 580 -16.25 20.85 26.47
N LEU A 581 -16.27 21.02 27.79
CA LEU A 581 -16.88 22.18 28.45
C LEU A 581 -15.77 23.13 28.88
N LYS A 582 -15.83 24.41 28.49
CA LYS A 582 -14.83 25.42 28.88
C LYS A 582 -15.48 26.58 29.62
N VAL A 583 -15.04 26.79 30.85
CA VAL A 583 -15.54 27.84 31.74
C VAL A 583 -14.45 28.89 31.94
N TYR A 584 -14.75 30.12 31.54
CA TYR A 584 -13.84 31.27 31.60
C TYR A 584 -14.01 32.10 32.87
N GLY A 585 -14.89 31.68 33.78
CA GLY A 585 -15.18 32.31 35.06
C GLY A 585 -15.42 31.28 36.17
N SER A 586 -16.43 31.55 36.99
CA SER A 586 -16.87 30.73 38.10
C SER A 586 -17.88 29.65 37.67
N MET A 587 -17.86 28.51 38.34
CA MET A 587 -18.84 27.43 38.16
C MET A 587 -19.55 27.14 39.47
N LYS A 588 -20.87 27.08 39.44
CA LYS A 588 -21.72 26.71 40.57
C LYS A 588 -22.76 25.68 40.15
N LEU A 589 -22.50 24.42 40.48
CA LEU A 589 -23.40 23.30 40.30
C LEU A 589 -24.27 23.13 41.55
N ILE A 590 -25.37 22.38 41.43
CA ILE A 590 -26.27 22.06 42.55
C ILE A 590 -26.21 20.58 42.91
N GLU A 591 -26.47 20.24 44.18
CA GLU A 591 -26.43 18.84 44.66
C GLU A 591 -27.50 17.95 44.04
N ASP A 592 -28.63 18.52 43.61
CA ASP A 592 -29.77 17.78 43.09
C ASP A 592 -29.63 17.45 41.58
N MET A 593 -28.58 17.90 40.88
CA MET A 593 -28.39 17.60 39.46
C MET A 593 -27.71 16.24 39.22
N ASP A 594 -27.90 15.69 38.02
CA ASP A 594 -27.10 14.60 37.48
C ASP A 594 -26.09 15.16 36.47
N PHE A 595 -24.85 15.39 36.92
CA PHE A 595 -23.75 15.82 36.04
C PHE A 595 -23.17 14.61 35.29
N ASN A 596 -23.82 14.19 34.20
CA ASN A 596 -23.43 13.02 33.41
C ASN A 596 -22.40 13.31 32.28
N PHE A 597 -21.94 14.55 32.12
CA PHE A 597 -20.99 14.94 31.06
C PHE A 597 -19.69 14.11 31.10
N LYS A 598 -19.37 13.45 29.97
CA LYS A 598 -18.20 12.55 29.84
C LYS A 598 -16.97 13.20 29.21
N GLY A 599 -17.11 14.41 28.68
CA GLY A 599 -16.03 15.18 28.06
C GLY A 599 -15.10 15.85 29.08
N GLU A 600 -14.03 16.48 28.58
CA GLU A 600 -13.09 17.24 29.42
C GLU A 600 -13.72 18.58 29.88
N THR A 601 -13.47 18.96 31.14
CA THR A 601 -13.84 20.28 31.67
C THR A 601 -12.59 21.16 31.82
N HIS A 602 -12.60 22.32 31.16
CA HIS A 602 -11.50 23.28 31.19
C HIS A 602 -11.88 24.56 31.92
N PHE A 603 -10.97 25.03 32.77
CA PHE A 603 -11.03 26.31 33.44
C PHE A 603 -9.95 27.23 32.83
N GLU A 604 -10.38 28.27 32.10
CA GLU A 604 -9.52 29.05 31.17
C GLU A 604 -9.42 30.58 31.45
N ASP A 605 -10.00 31.08 32.55
CA ASP A 605 -9.95 32.49 32.95
C ASP A 605 -8.55 33.12 32.90
N THR A 606 -8.47 34.41 32.62
CA THR A 606 -7.23 35.19 32.53
C THR A 606 -7.13 36.34 33.53
N ILE A 607 -8.07 36.48 34.46
CA ILE A 607 -8.08 37.58 35.45
C ILE A 607 -7.97 37.06 36.90
N GLY A 608 -8.57 35.92 37.20
CA GLY A 608 -8.54 35.28 38.52
C GLY A 608 -9.57 35.84 39.50
N GLY A 609 -9.73 35.16 40.64
CA GLY A 609 -10.75 35.48 41.64
C GLY A 609 -12.06 34.70 41.47
N GLN A 610 -12.03 33.64 40.67
CA GLN A 610 -13.17 32.77 40.38
C GLN A 610 -13.37 31.71 41.45
N THR A 611 -14.57 31.14 41.46
CA THR A 611 -14.98 30.10 42.41
C THR A 611 -15.49 28.86 41.69
N ILE A 612 -15.32 27.70 42.33
CA ILE A 612 -15.88 26.43 41.87
C ILE A 612 -16.64 25.78 43.02
N GLU A 613 -17.95 25.62 42.82
CA GLU A 613 -18.84 24.80 43.63
C GLU A 613 -19.32 23.63 42.75
N SER A 614 -18.86 22.43 43.04
CA SER A 614 -19.21 21.20 42.32
C SER A 614 -20.57 20.63 42.70
N GLY A 615 -21.16 21.08 43.80
CA GLY A 615 -22.43 20.54 44.31
C GLY A 615 -22.32 19.05 44.62
N LYS A 616 -21.14 18.57 45.05
CA LYS A 616 -20.84 17.13 45.24
C LYS A 616 -20.94 16.25 43.98
N ASN A 617 -21.10 16.85 42.80
CA ASN A 617 -21.09 16.12 41.54
C ASN A 617 -19.71 15.53 41.23
N THR A 618 -19.68 14.60 40.27
CA THR A 618 -18.45 13.92 39.85
C THR A 618 -18.13 14.25 38.40
N PHE A 619 -16.92 14.76 38.17
CA PHE A 619 -16.36 14.92 36.84
C PHE A 619 -15.81 13.57 36.35
N TYR A 620 -16.31 13.10 35.21
CA TYR A 620 -15.98 11.76 34.70
C TYR A 620 -14.66 11.69 33.92
N ASN A 621 -14.13 12.83 33.48
CA ASN A 621 -12.93 12.96 32.65
C ASN A 621 -12.03 14.07 33.20
N ASN A 622 -10.96 14.41 32.49
CA ASN A 622 -9.98 15.38 32.91
C ASN A 622 -10.61 16.75 33.26
N VAL A 623 -10.17 17.29 34.39
CA VAL A 623 -10.43 18.68 34.78
C VAL A 623 -9.14 19.45 34.64
N ARG A 624 -9.10 20.41 33.71
CA ARG A 624 -7.88 21.14 33.35
C ARG A 624 -7.96 22.61 33.70
N PHE A 625 -6.99 23.09 34.47
CA PHE A 625 -6.78 24.50 34.79
C PHE A 625 -5.62 25.05 33.94
N GLN A 626 -5.91 25.95 33.00
CA GLN A 626 -4.94 26.39 31.98
C GLN A 626 -4.96 27.91 31.70
N GLY A 627 -5.70 28.67 32.48
CA GLY A 627 -5.69 30.14 32.45
C GLY A 627 -4.39 30.72 33.00
N THR A 628 -3.57 31.40 32.17
CA THR A 628 -2.22 31.85 32.56
C THR A 628 -2.19 32.79 33.77
N LEU A 629 -3.26 33.57 33.95
CA LEU A 629 -3.47 34.47 35.09
C LEU A 629 -4.78 34.14 35.84
N GLY A 630 -5.42 33.03 35.47
CA GLY A 630 -6.65 32.56 36.10
C GLY A 630 -6.41 32.12 37.54
N GLY A 631 -7.48 32.13 38.32
CA GLY A 631 -7.42 31.78 39.73
C GLY A 631 -8.77 31.28 40.21
N TRP A 632 -8.82 30.03 40.66
CA TRP A 632 -10.03 29.38 41.15
C TRP A 632 -9.90 28.98 42.61
N THR A 633 -10.93 29.28 43.38
CA THR A 633 -11.06 28.85 44.78
C THR A 633 -12.20 27.84 44.87
N LEU A 634 -11.89 26.65 45.38
CA LEU A 634 -12.92 25.64 45.66
C LEU A 634 -13.77 26.11 46.84
N THR A 635 -15.09 26.00 46.71
CA THR A 635 -16.05 26.30 47.80
C THR A 635 -16.71 25.03 48.34
N ASP A 636 -16.50 23.89 47.68
CA ASP A 636 -16.80 22.55 48.17
C ASP A 636 -15.82 21.52 47.59
N LYS A 637 -15.92 20.28 48.06
CA LYS A 637 -15.09 19.17 47.59
C LYS A 637 -15.39 18.83 46.13
N ILE A 638 -14.41 19.00 45.26
CA ILE A 638 -14.46 18.50 43.87
C ILE A 638 -14.14 17.00 43.80
N ASN A 639 -14.96 16.21 43.08
CA ASN A 639 -14.68 14.81 42.76
C ASN A 639 -14.38 14.67 41.26
N CYS A 640 -13.20 14.14 40.92
CA CYS A 640 -12.83 13.81 39.54
C CYS A 640 -12.39 12.34 39.51
N ILE A 641 -12.92 11.56 38.56
CA ILE A 641 -12.58 10.13 38.42
C ILE A 641 -11.26 9.95 37.67
N ASP A 642 -11.00 10.81 36.69
CA ASP A 642 -9.77 10.78 35.90
C ASP A 642 -8.72 11.73 36.52
N THR A 643 -8.17 12.67 35.75
CA THR A 643 -7.03 13.47 36.17
C THR A 643 -7.39 14.94 36.36
N ILE A 644 -6.94 15.53 37.47
CA ILE A 644 -6.91 16.99 37.64
C ILE A 644 -5.56 17.51 37.17
N LEU A 645 -5.56 18.31 36.11
CA LEU A 645 -4.39 18.90 35.48
C LEU A 645 -4.34 20.39 35.80
N HIS A 646 -3.32 20.82 36.55
CA HIS A 646 -3.07 22.23 36.81
C HIS A 646 -1.86 22.68 35.98
N ASP A 647 -2.13 23.11 34.75
CA ASP A 647 -1.11 23.52 33.80
C ASP A 647 -0.67 24.97 34.07
N ARG A 648 -1.62 25.86 34.42
CA ARG A 648 -1.38 27.29 34.66
C ARG A 648 -2.39 27.91 35.61
N GLY A 649 -2.04 29.09 36.13
CA GLY A 649 -2.88 29.89 37.00
C GLY A 649 -2.68 29.55 38.46
N SER A 650 -3.72 29.77 39.25
CA SER A 650 -3.78 29.38 40.65
C SER A 650 -5.03 28.55 40.94
N LEU A 651 -4.84 27.51 41.75
CA LEU A 651 -5.92 26.71 42.31
C LEU A 651 -5.78 26.69 43.83
N SER A 652 -6.75 27.29 44.52
CA SER A 652 -6.86 27.26 45.97
C SER A 652 -7.91 26.22 46.36
N THR A 653 -7.52 25.17 47.06
CA THR A 653 -8.47 24.16 47.55
C THR A 653 -9.32 24.67 48.70
N ASN A 654 -8.94 25.79 49.33
CA ASN A 654 -9.63 26.38 50.48
C ASN A 654 -9.87 25.43 51.68
N GLY A 655 -9.17 24.28 51.73
CA GLY A 655 -9.35 23.25 52.76
C GLY A 655 -10.46 22.24 52.48
N GLU A 656 -11.08 22.28 51.30
CA GLU A 656 -12.13 21.37 50.82
C GLU A 656 -11.62 20.01 50.30
#